data_AF-A0A3D5X4X9-F1
#
_entry.id   AF-A0A3D5X4X9-F1
#
_cell.length_a   1.000
_cell.length_b   1.000
_cell.length_c   1.000
_cell.angle_alpha   90.00
_cell.angle_beta   90.00
_cell.angle_gamma   90.00
#
_symmetry.space_group_name_H-M   'P 1'
#
loop_
_entity.id
_entity.type
_entity.pdbx_description
1 polymer ?
#
loop_
_entity_poly.entity_id
_entity_poly.type
_entity_poly.pdbx_seq_one_letter_code
_entity_poly.pdbx_strand_id
1 'polypeptide(L)'
;TRYGLYNTGNGTVNAENNWWGSNTLNSTSVCVNGGTVNIDQWLVLNVTSSCDRSNRNGTTYNYIITADLTHNNLGVDTSSGNGPSNGNTLPDGIPLNFSTTLGTINTPVSTRNGKAVAIVNSTVAGWANVTVNLDNLTITVPVNVTSINVLGIFNNRTDEGFTSIQDAINSNNTLDGDIITLADGIYTENVVVYKTLTIKPVSGADVTVQAANPYYGVFTVMNDGSAIQNLKIVGAMNSYGILGYANNLQIIGNTIMANKNAITLFNSKFTTITGNTITSNEYGTVLYNSTNTTITNNIITDNWYATTLYNSTSIIVSENNITSNWYGIFSNILNNSTISENNITSNSVGMQFYYSNCTISENNVTGNDEGIIYHDSNCITSGNNVTGNWIADALTMDTTSVVMQNKIWNCGPASLATVLNRLGVNATQDDIATLAGTDQTGTSMAGLVYAANVKGLTQCITATGMIITNVTRLQPNNIVLFNTVSGLYHYCVITNITNTHVFLADSMLGNINMTIGNFTAVYTGYVIVVTNDTNNSQFNNGTFLNDDTMSTIIGTNAYAQAQALFGQVVRSTSVLICIPVVNVLVVGAWLGFGTGIIVGCYYWPKYLNAKYGRNVPMTVSESAFGTGSNNRRGYGSSYSYGSHGHSTRYQPPIYTPPPVYPYSYYKIAADGSYALVKGTTTGNPD
;
A
#
# COMPACT_ATOMS: atom_id res chain seq x y z
N THR A 1 28.01 2.67 30.04
CA THR A 1 27.79 1.23 30.31
C THR A 1 28.96 0.44 29.75
N ARG A 2 29.17 -0.83 30.13
CA ARG A 2 30.34 -1.62 29.70
C ARG A 2 30.07 -2.52 28.48
N TYR A 3 28.79 -2.82 28.22
CA TYR A 3 28.33 -3.73 27.17
C TYR A 3 27.05 -3.20 26.52
N GLY A 4 26.80 -3.53 25.25
CA GLY A 4 25.55 -3.26 24.54
C GLY A 4 24.43 -4.24 24.96
N LEU A 5 24.69 -5.55 24.81
CA LEU A 5 23.92 -6.65 25.39
C LEU A 5 24.74 -7.39 26.45
N TYR A 6 24.11 -7.74 27.57
CA TYR A 6 24.70 -8.56 28.63
C TYR A 6 23.70 -9.66 29.04
N ASN A 7 23.97 -10.91 28.69
CA ASN A 7 23.12 -12.05 29.09
C ASN A 7 23.62 -12.70 30.38
N THR A 8 22.69 -13.18 31.21
CA THR A 8 22.95 -13.80 32.52
C THR A 8 21.82 -14.76 32.90
N GLY A 9 22.07 -15.66 33.86
CA GLY A 9 21.16 -16.76 34.20
C GLY A 9 21.24 -17.89 33.18
N ASN A 10 20.10 -18.52 32.85
CA ASN A 10 20.03 -19.70 31.97
C ASN A 10 19.14 -19.48 30.71
N GLY A 11 18.79 -18.24 30.39
CA GLY A 11 17.87 -17.91 29.30
C GLY A 11 18.51 -17.89 27.90
N THR A 12 17.70 -18.14 26.87
CA THR A 12 18.08 -17.92 25.47
C THR A 12 17.62 -16.54 25.02
N VAL A 13 18.54 -15.71 24.54
CA VAL A 13 18.25 -14.41 23.92
C VAL A 13 18.45 -14.54 22.41
N ASN A 14 17.56 -13.93 21.61
CA ASN A 14 17.81 -13.76 20.17
C ASN A 14 18.27 -12.32 19.90
N ALA A 15 19.42 -12.16 19.26
CA ALA A 15 19.98 -10.88 18.83
C ALA A 15 20.41 -10.89 17.34
N GLU A 16 19.76 -11.74 16.53
CA GLU A 16 19.80 -11.67 15.07
C GLU A 16 19.44 -10.25 14.58
N ASN A 17 20.17 -9.77 13.58
CA ASN A 17 19.93 -8.51 12.87
C ASN A 17 19.91 -7.28 13.81
N ASN A 18 20.78 -7.26 14.83
CA ASN A 18 20.78 -6.25 15.89
C ASN A 18 21.97 -5.28 15.89
N TRP A 19 23.09 -5.62 15.25
CA TRP A 19 24.27 -4.74 15.13
C TRP A 19 24.80 -4.69 13.70
N TRP A 20 25.47 -3.59 13.37
CA TRP A 20 26.19 -3.40 12.12
C TRP A 20 27.55 -4.12 12.16
N GLY A 21 27.83 -4.94 11.15
CA GLY A 21 29.15 -5.44 10.80
C GLY A 21 29.66 -6.68 11.52
N SER A 22 29.37 -6.87 12.81
CA SER A 22 29.61 -8.15 13.49
C SER A 22 28.89 -8.28 14.84
N ASN A 23 28.50 -9.51 15.18
CA ASN A 23 27.95 -9.88 16.49
C ASN A 23 28.96 -10.69 17.33
N THR A 24 30.14 -10.13 17.62
CA THR A 24 31.18 -10.88 18.35
C THR A 24 30.86 -11.08 19.84
N LEU A 25 30.91 -12.33 20.33
CA LEU A 25 30.70 -12.65 21.75
C LEU A 25 31.86 -12.17 22.63
N ASN A 26 31.52 -11.76 23.85
CA ASN A 26 32.42 -11.19 24.86
C ASN A 26 33.23 -9.96 24.38
N SER A 27 32.64 -9.23 23.44
CA SER A 27 33.06 -7.89 23.00
C SER A 27 32.42 -6.80 23.87
N THR A 28 32.59 -5.52 23.50
CA THR A 28 31.77 -4.42 24.02
C THR A 28 30.33 -4.46 23.49
N SER A 29 30.06 -5.12 22.37
CA SER A 29 28.71 -5.23 21.80
C SER A 29 27.88 -6.29 22.53
N VAL A 30 28.44 -7.48 22.78
CA VAL A 30 27.75 -8.61 23.41
C VAL A 30 28.64 -9.27 24.46
N CYS A 31 28.13 -9.48 25.67
CA CYS A 31 28.78 -10.31 26.69
C CYS A 31 27.79 -11.34 27.25
N VAL A 32 28.28 -12.56 27.51
CA VAL A 32 27.45 -13.69 27.96
C VAL A 32 28.07 -14.27 29.23
N ASN A 33 27.43 -13.99 30.36
CA ASN A 33 27.79 -14.50 31.69
C ASN A 33 26.84 -15.62 32.16
N GLY A 34 25.98 -16.10 31.26
CA GLY A 34 25.00 -17.17 31.48
C GLY A 34 24.07 -17.30 30.27
N GLY A 35 23.45 -18.46 30.11
CA GLY A 35 22.49 -18.74 29.05
C GLY A 35 23.10 -18.81 27.64
N THR A 36 22.25 -18.63 26.64
CA THR A 36 22.60 -18.69 25.21
C THR A 36 22.20 -17.39 24.52
N VAL A 37 22.97 -16.93 23.54
CA VAL A 37 22.58 -15.79 22.68
C VAL A 37 22.73 -16.22 21.22
N ASN A 38 21.65 -16.17 20.44
CA ASN A 38 21.74 -16.29 18.98
C ASN A 38 22.26 -14.96 18.41
N ILE A 39 23.29 -15.08 17.57
CA ILE A 39 24.07 -13.98 16.99
C ILE A 39 24.39 -14.20 15.50
N ASP A 40 23.90 -15.28 14.89
CA ASP A 40 24.42 -15.77 13.60
C ASP A 40 24.10 -14.82 12.42
N GLN A 41 23.08 -13.96 12.58
CA GLN A 41 22.73 -12.92 11.62
C GLN A 41 23.08 -11.52 12.13
N TRP A 42 23.81 -10.75 11.33
CA TRP A 42 24.13 -9.33 11.60
C TRP A 42 23.95 -8.48 10.36
N LEU A 43 23.70 -7.20 10.55
CA LEU A 43 23.40 -6.27 9.47
C LEU A 43 24.69 -5.79 8.79
N VAL A 44 24.67 -5.55 7.48
CA VAL A 44 25.88 -5.20 6.70
C VAL A 44 25.73 -3.85 6.00
N LEU A 45 26.87 -3.16 5.83
CA LEU A 45 26.97 -1.97 4.97
C LEU A 45 27.34 -2.38 3.56
N ASN A 46 26.40 -2.22 2.64
CA ASN A 46 26.67 -2.24 1.20
C ASN A 46 26.81 -0.80 0.69
N VAL A 47 27.61 -0.59 -0.37
CA VAL A 47 27.76 0.72 -1.01
C VAL A 47 27.67 0.56 -2.52
N THR A 48 26.81 1.36 -3.16
CA THR A 48 26.66 1.41 -4.62
C THR A 48 26.84 2.85 -5.13
N SER A 49 27.14 2.99 -6.41
CA SER A 49 27.29 4.28 -7.09
C SER A 49 26.53 4.30 -8.41
N SER A 50 25.81 5.38 -8.71
CA SER A 50 25.15 5.59 -10.01
C SER A 50 25.41 7.01 -10.53
N CYS A 51 25.48 7.17 -11.85
CA CYS A 51 25.74 8.44 -12.52
C CYS A 51 24.43 9.22 -12.75
N ASP A 52 24.31 10.45 -12.26
CA ASP A 52 23.22 11.36 -12.65
C ASP A 52 23.49 11.88 -14.07
N ARG A 53 22.80 11.30 -15.06
CA ARG A 53 22.98 11.59 -16.50
C ARG A 53 22.18 12.80 -16.97
N SER A 54 21.16 13.23 -16.23
CA SER A 54 20.37 14.43 -16.57
C SER A 54 21.03 15.71 -16.08
N ASN A 55 21.72 15.70 -14.94
CA ASN A 55 22.35 16.90 -14.40
C ASN A 55 23.68 17.22 -15.10
N ARG A 56 23.59 17.98 -16.18
CA ARG A 56 24.73 18.45 -16.99
C ARG A 56 25.19 19.85 -16.62
N ASN A 57 24.87 20.34 -15.41
CA ASN A 57 25.24 21.67 -14.92
C ASN A 57 26.68 21.70 -14.36
N GLY A 58 27.67 21.40 -15.20
CA GLY A 58 29.08 21.35 -14.81
C GLY A 58 30.01 20.90 -15.93
N THR A 59 31.23 20.50 -15.57
CA THR A 59 32.21 19.88 -16.50
C THR A 59 32.18 18.35 -16.46
N THR A 60 31.69 17.79 -15.36
CA THR A 60 31.52 16.35 -15.09
C THR A 60 30.13 16.03 -14.59
N TYR A 61 29.68 14.80 -14.80
CA TYR A 61 28.46 14.29 -14.19
C TYR A 61 28.63 14.12 -12.67
N ASN A 62 27.51 14.20 -11.94
CA ASN A 62 27.46 13.91 -10.51
C ASN A 62 27.28 12.41 -10.27
N TYR A 63 27.91 11.89 -9.22
CA TYR A 63 27.79 10.47 -8.86
C TYR A 63 27.11 10.33 -7.51
N ILE A 64 25.95 9.68 -7.53
CA ILE A 64 25.10 9.41 -6.37
C ILE A 64 25.62 8.13 -5.72
N ILE A 65 25.99 8.22 -4.44
CA ILE A 65 26.57 7.13 -3.65
C ILE A 65 25.54 6.71 -2.61
N THR A 66 25.02 5.50 -2.72
CA THR A 66 24.05 4.95 -1.77
C THR A 66 24.77 3.99 -0.83
N ALA A 67 24.84 4.38 0.44
CA ALA A 67 25.13 3.47 1.53
C ALA A 67 23.83 2.79 1.95
N ASP A 68 23.83 1.46 1.92
CA ASP A 68 22.65 0.62 2.10
C ASP A 68 22.85 -0.32 3.29
N LEU A 69 21.96 -0.22 4.27
CA LEU A 69 21.96 -1.02 5.49
C LEU A 69 20.77 -1.98 5.57
N THR A 70 19.94 -2.14 4.52
CA THR A 70 18.70 -2.93 4.66
C THR A 70 18.93 -4.44 4.75
N HIS A 71 20.13 -4.92 4.48
CA HIS A 71 20.44 -6.34 4.35
C HIS A 71 21.31 -6.88 5.48
N ASN A 72 21.18 -8.18 5.76
CA ASN A 72 22.07 -8.90 6.67
C ASN A 72 23.20 -9.66 5.93
N ASN A 73 24.09 -10.24 6.72
CA ASN A 73 25.22 -11.08 6.30
C ASN A 73 24.83 -12.34 5.49
N LEU A 74 23.55 -12.72 5.46
CA LEU A 74 23.01 -13.80 4.62
C LEU A 74 22.33 -13.28 3.34
N GLY A 75 22.33 -11.96 3.11
CA GLY A 75 21.66 -11.32 1.97
C GLY A 75 20.14 -11.20 2.11
N VAL A 76 19.58 -11.39 3.31
CA VAL A 76 18.15 -11.22 3.58
C VAL A 76 17.87 -9.73 3.85
N ASP A 77 16.86 -9.17 3.20
CA ASP A 77 16.37 -7.81 3.52
C ASP A 77 15.60 -7.83 4.86
N THR A 78 15.90 -6.85 5.71
CA THR A 78 15.41 -6.71 7.09
C THR A 78 14.51 -5.48 7.28
N SER A 79 14.31 -4.69 6.22
CA SER A 79 13.39 -3.54 6.20
C SER A 79 11.91 -3.94 6.31
N SER A 80 11.58 -5.23 6.17
CA SER A 80 10.23 -5.81 6.28
C SER A 80 10.11 -6.90 7.36
N GLY A 81 10.95 -6.86 8.40
CA GLY A 81 11.00 -7.89 9.44
C GLY A 81 9.68 -8.10 10.22
N ASN A 82 9.39 -9.35 10.57
CA ASN A 82 8.19 -9.84 11.29
C ASN A 82 8.12 -9.40 12.79
N GLY A 83 8.26 -8.10 13.06
CA GLY A 83 8.00 -7.51 14.37
C GLY A 83 6.50 -7.32 14.64
N PRO A 84 6.07 -7.10 15.89
CA PRO A 84 4.67 -6.85 16.25
C PRO A 84 4.14 -5.47 15.82
N SER A 85 4.78 -4.84 14.83
CA SER A 85 4.46 -3.52 14.29
C SER A 85 4.93 -3.48 12.83
N ASN A 86 3.99 -3.55 11.88
CA ASN A 86 4.29 -3.57 10.45
C ASN A 86 4.89 -2.21 10.01
N GLY A 87 6.20 -2.19 9.75
CA GLY A 87 6.95 -1.00 9.36
C GLY A 87 8.45 -1.29 9.34
N ASN A 88 9.25 -0.35 8.80
CA ASN A 88 10.69 -0.55 8.68
C ASN A 88 11.34 -0.69 10.07
N THR A 89 12.02 -1.82 10.29
CA THR A 89 12.63 -2.11 11.59
C THR A 89 13.93 -1.35 11.85
N LEU A 90 14.49 -0.70 10.81
CA LEU A 90 15.77 0.00 10.86
C LEU A 90 15.58 1.51 11.12
N PRO A 91 16.33 2.12 12.06
CA PRO A 91 16.08 3.50 12.44
C PRO A 91 16.62 4.52 11.44
N ASP A 92 15.83 5.58 11.22
CA ASP A 92 16.25 6.82 10.58
C ASP A 92 17.25 7.58 11.47
N GLY A 93 18.08 8.42 10.84
CA GLY A 93 18.96 9.37 11.54
C GLY A 93 20.39 8.89 11.81
N ILE A 94 20.72 7.60 11.59
CA ILE A 94 22.09 7.06 11.80
C ILE A 94 23.07 7.83 10.91
N PRO A 95 24.09 8.52 11.43
CA PRO A 95 25.01 9.32 10.64
C PRO A 95 26.15 8.47 10.06
N LEU A 96 26.26 8.40 8.73
CA LEU A 96 27.36 7.75 8.02
C LEU A 96 28.35 8.80 7.52
N ASN A 97 29.65 8.51 7.62
CA ASN A 97 30.72 9.42 7.19
C ASN A 97 31.23 9.02 5.81
N PHE A 98 31.25 9.97 4.87
CA PHE A 98 31.68 9.77 3.49
C PHE A 98 32.96 10.58 3.20
N SER A 99 33.90 9.99 2.46
CA SER A 99 35.09 10.69 1.94
C SER A 99 35.41 10.26 0.51
N THR A 100 36.23 11.05 -0.19
CA THR A 100 36.64 10.78 -1.58
C THR A 100 38.08 11.20 -1.82
N THR A 101 38.78 10.55 -2.75
CA THR A 101 40.09 10.98 -3.25
C THR A 101 40.02 12.01 -4.39
N LEU A 102 38.84 12.27 -4.95
CA LEU A 102 38.62 13.22 -6.06
C LEU A 102 37.24 13.90 -5.92
N GLY A 103 37.22 15.23 -6.03
CA GLY A 103 36.02 16.03 -5.80
C GLY A 103 35.73 16.22 -4.31
N THR A 104 34.46 16.47 -3.97
CA THR A 104 33.96 16.66 -2.60
C THR A 104 32.66 15.89 -2.37
N ILE A 105 32.40 15.56 -1.10
CA ILE A 105 31.13 14.99 -0.62
C ILE A 105 30.72 15.77 0.64
N ASN A 106 29.44 16.08 0.79
CA ASN A 106 28.88 16.61 2.04
C ASN A 106 28.67 15.46 3.03
N THR A 107 29.23 15.57 4.23
CA THR A 107 29.30 14.48 5.24
C THR A 107 29.19 15.06 6.66
N PRO A 108 28.60 14.34 7.64
CA PRO A 108 27.93 13.04 7.52
C PRO A 108 26.58 13.13 6.78
N VAL A 109 26.10 11.98 6.32
CA VAL A 109 24.74 11.82 5.77
C VAL A 109 23.98 10.82 6.62
N SER A 110 22.79 11.20 7.10
CA SER A 110 21.95 10.33 7.94
C SER A 110 21.15 9.32 7.11
N THR A 111 20.85 8.16 7.70
CA THR A 111 19.92 7.18 7.12
C THR A 111 18.50 7.73 7.04
N ARG A 112 17.80 7.32 5.97
CA ARG A 112 16.34 7.26 5.89
C ARG A 112 15.94 5.89 5.33
N ASN A 113 15.03 5.19 5.99
CA ASN A 113 14.66 3.80 5.71
C ASN A 113 15.85 2.83 5.62
N GLY A 114 16.89 3.04 6.43
CA GLY A 114 18.12 2.24 6.40
C GLY A 114 19.09 2.57 5.24
N LYS A 115 18.87 3.63 4.45
CA LYS A 115 19.80 4.04 3.37
C LYS A 115 20.24 5.49 3.53
N ALA A 116 21.51 5.78 3.28
CA ALA A 116 22.08 7.14 3.30
C ALA A 116 22.67 7.46 1.92
N VAL A 117 22.26 8.60 1.34
CA VAL A 117 22.56 8.94 -0.07
C VAL A 117 23.39 10.22 -0.14
N ALA A 118 24.64 10.09 -0.60
CA ALA A 118 25.59 11.17 -0.77
C ALA A 118 25.83 11.47 -2.26
N ILE A 119 26.45 12.62 -2.58
CA ILE A 119 26.81 13.00 -3.97
C ILE A 119 28.28 13.38 -4.04
N VAL A 120 29.03 12.73 -4.94
CA VAL A 120 30.38 13.17 -5.34
C VAL A 120 30.23 14.31 -6.33
N ASN A 121 30.74 15.48 -5.95
CA ASN A 121 30.80 16.66 -6.80
C ASN A 121 32.26 16.88 -7.23
N SER A 122 32.54 16.89 -8.53
CA SER A 122 33.87 17.19 -9.08
C SER A 122 33.77 18.27 -10.15
N THR A 123 34.91 18.84 -10.52
CA THR A 123 35.10 19.66 -11.72
C THR A 123 36.06 19.02 -12.73
N VAL A 124 36.66 17.88 -12.36
CA VAL A 124 37.68 17.16 -13.13
C VAL A 124 37.29 15.68 -13.22
N ALA A 125 37.39 15.12 -14.44
CA ALA A 125 37.10 13.71 -14.69
C ALA A 125 38.27 12.81 -14.23
N GLY A 126 37.96 11.62 -13.72
CA GLY A 126 38.96 10.66 -13.24
C GLY A 126 38.40 9.70 -12.18
N TRP A 127 39.27 8.81 -11.70
CA TRP A 127 38.89 7.84 -10.67
C TRP A 127 38.91 8.46 -9.26
N ALA A 128 37.77 8.33 -8.58
CA ALA A 128 37.57 8.63 -7.18
C ALA A 128 37.44 7.33 -6.39
N ASN A 129 38.25 7.12 -5.35
CA ASN A 129 37.95 6.11 -4.33
C ASN A 129 37.04 6.77 -3.30
N VAL A 130 35.77 6.36 -3.27
CA VAL A 130 34.79 6.84 -2.29
C VAL A 130 34.74 5.86 -1.13
N THR A 131 34.95 6.34 0.09
CA THR A 131 34.92 5.54 1.31
C THR A 131 33.74 5.95 2.18
N VAL A 132 32.97 4.96 2.65
CA VAL A 132 31.86 5.13 3.60
C VAL A 132 32.21 4.42 4.90
N ASN A 133 32.02 5.11 6.02
CA ASN A 133 32.29 4.61 7.36
C ASN A 133 31.04 4.67 8.26
N LEU A 134 30.78 3.58 8.98
CA LEU A 134 29.77 3.47 10.04
C LEU A 134 30.34 2.62 11.18
N ASP A 135 30.53 3.20 12.36
CA ASP A 135 31.17 2.54 13.50
C ASP A 135 32.53 1.91 13.13
N ASN A 136 32.62 0.57 13.10
CA ASN A 136 33.81 -0.20 12.69
C ASN A 136 33.76 -0.70 11.23
N LEU A 137 32.71 -0.37 10.47
CA LEU A 137 32.58 -0.70 9.05
C LEU A 137 33.20 0.41 8.19
N THR A 138 34.03 -0.01 7.24
CA THR A 138 34.66 0.83 6.22
C THR A 138 34.53 0.12 4.87
N ILE A 139 33.78 0.71 3.94
CA ILE A 139 33.64 0.21 2.56
C ILE A 139 34.18 1.27 1.60
N THR A 140 35.06 0.87 0.68
CA THR A 140 35.60 1.76 -0.36
C THR A 140 35.21 1.24 -1.74
N VAL A 141 34.58 2.10 -2.55
CA VAL A 141 34.18 1.80 -3.93
C VAL A 141 34.90 2.71 -4.93
N PRO A 142 35.38 2.19 -6.08
CA PRO A 142 35.97 2.99 -7.13
C PRO A 142 34.89 3.58 -8.05
N VAL A 143 34.91 4.89 -8.23
CA VAL A 143 33.93 5.66 -9.02
C VAL A 143 34.67 6.42 -10.12
N ASN A 144 34.39 6.09 -11.38
CA ASN A 144 34.96 6.80 -12.54
C ASN A 144 34.12 8.03 -12.86
N VAL A 145 34.54 9.20 -12.39
CA VAL A 145 33.83 10.47 -12.63
C VAL A 145 34.06 10.90 -14.08
N THR A 146 33.01 10.90 -14.90
CA THR A 146 33.09 11.21 -16.35
C THR A 146 32.71 12.66 -16.68
N SER A 147 33.25 13.20 -17.78
CA SER A 147 32.87 14.52 -18.29
C SER A 147 31.46 14.50 -18.90
N ILE A 148 30.70 15.59 -18.78
CA ILE A 148 29.36 15.72 -19.41
C ILE A 148 29.36 15.58 -20.95
N ASN A 149 30.54 15.65 -21.58
CA ASN A 149 30.73 15.43 -23.00
C ASN A 149 30.78 13.93 -23.39
N VAL A 150 30.93 13.03 -22.41
CA VAL A 150 30.81 11.58 -22.61
C VAL A 150 29.33 11.20 -22.52
N LEU A 151 28.63 11.43 -23.63
CA LEU A 151 27.18 11.20 -23.72
C LEU A 151 26.80 9.76 -23.37
N GLY A 152 25.56 9.58 -22.91
CA GLY A 152 25.04 8.29 -22.46
C GLY A 152 23.90 7.73 -23.31
N ILE A 153 23.51 8.41 -24.38
CA ILE A 153 22.31 8.11 -25.17
C ILE A 153 22.72 8.08 -26.63
N PHE A 154 22.51 6.96 -27.32
CA PHE A 154 22.94 6.80 -28.72
C PHE A 154 21.86 6.15 -29.57
N ASN A 155 21.75 6.56 -30.84
CA ASN A 155 21.04 5.77 -31.84
C ASN A 155 22.01 4.71 -32.42
N ASN A 156 21.73 3.44 -32.18
CA ASN A 156 22.60 2.31 -32.52
C ASN A 156 22.83 2.14 -34.04
N ARG A 157 22.03 2.76 -34.91
CA ARG A 157 22.23 2.72 -36.37
C ARG A 157 23.12 3.86 -36.88
N THR A 158 23.08 5.03 -36.25
CA THR A 158 23.79 6.23 -36.73
C THR A 158 25.06 6.56 -35.94
N ASP A 159 25.22 5.97 -34.74
CA ASP A 159 26.23 6.36 -33.74
C ASP A 159 26.09 7.83 -33.29
N GLU A 160 24.93 8.46 -33.56
CA GLU A 160 24.62 9.81 -33.12
C GLU A 160 24.33 9.79 -31.61
N GLY A 161 25.08 10.58 -30.85
CA GLY A 161 24.96 10.71 -29.40
C GLY A 161 24.13 11.93 -28.98
N PHE A 162 23.31 11.76 -27.95
CA PHE A 162 22.30 12.74 -27.53
C PHE A 162 22.40 13.17 -26.07
N THR A 163 21.75 14.30 -25.76
CA THR A 163 21.74 14.95 -24.45
C THR A 163 20.55 14.60 -23.57
N SER A 164 19.45 14.13 -24.16
CA SER A 164 18.26 13.59 -23.50
C SER A 164 17.66 12.45 -24.34
N ILE A 165 16.75 11.66 -23.77
CA ILE A 165 16.09 10.57 -24.49
C ILE A 165 15.14 11.16 -25.54
N GLN A 166 14.47 12.28 -25.22
CA GLN A 166 13.62 13.01 -26.15
C GLN A 166 14.43 13.62 -27.30
N ASP A 167 15.65 14.14 -27.09
CA ASP A 167 16.52 14.58 -28.20
C ASP A 167 16.80 13.44 -29.19
N ALA A 168 17.08 12.24 -28.68
CA ALA A 168 17.34 11.05 -29.49
C ALA A 168 16.12 10.64 -30.33
N ILE A 169 14.92 10.72 -29.75
CA ILE A 169 13.65 10.50 -30.45
C ILE A 169 13.40 11.62 -31.47
N ASN A 170 13.67 12.86 -31.11
CA ASN A 170 13.41 14.05 -31.92
C ASN A 170 14.30 14.13 -33.17
N SER A 171 15.54 13.60 -33.13
CA SER A 171 16.49 13.67 -34.25
C SER A 171 15.86 13.22 -35.57
N ASN A 172 16.06 14.02 -36.63
CA ASN A 172 15.64 13.67 -37.99
C ASN A 172 16.38 12.43 -38.53
N ASN A 173 17.53 12.09 -37.96
CA ASN A 173 18.30 10.89 -38.33
C ASN A 173 17.76 9.62 -37.65
N THR A 174 16.97 9.75 -36.58
CA THR A 174 16.28 8.65 -35.91
C THR A 174 14.98 8.33 -36.64
N LEU A 175 14.86 7.09 -37.11
CA LEU A 175 13.79 6.58 -37.96
C LEU A 175 12.99 5.48 -37.25
N ASP A 176 11.81 5.16 -37.78
CA ASP A 176 11.03 4.02 -37.31
C ASP A 176 11.80 2.71 -37.51
N GLY A 177 11.86 1.88 -36.46
CA GLY A 177 12.66 0.67 -36.37
C GLY A 177 14.02 0.84 -35.66
N ASP A 178 14.44 2.07 -35.35
CA ASP A 178 15.73 2.31 -34.67
C ASP A 178 15.74 1.88 -33.20
N ILE A 179 16.97 1.67 -32.71
CA ILE A 179 17.26 1.33 -31.31
C ILE A 179 18.00 2.50 -30.66
N ILE A 180 17.41 3.07 -29.61
CA ILE A 180 18.07 4.02 -28.72
C ILE A 180 18.65 3.24 -27.53
N THR A 181 19.97 3.30 -27.37
CA THR A 181 20.70 2.65 -26.29
C THR A 181 21.09 3.65 -25.20
N LEU A 182 20.91 3.23 -23.94
CA LEU A 182 21.19 4.02 -22.75
C LEU A 182 22.36 3.43 -21.96
N ALA A 183 23.39 4.23 -21.70
CA ALA A 183 24.52 3.86 -20.86
C ALA A 183 24.18 4.03 -19.37
N ASP A 184 24.99 3.41 -18.50
CA ASP A 184 24.77 3.36 -17.05
C ASP A 184 24.49 4.74 -16.42
N GLY A 185 23.45 4.79 -15.57
CA GLY A 185 23.05 5.99 -14.82
C GLY A 185 21.54 6.21 -14.67
N ILE A 186 21.21 7.36 -14.08
CA ILE A 186 19.86 7.87 -13.82
C ILE A 186 19.53 9.00 -14.82
N TYR A 187 18.43 8.84 -15.55
CA TYR A 187 17.88 9.78 -16.52
C TYR A 187 16.56 10.35 -15.99
N THR A 188 16.61 11.54 -15.40
CA THR A 188 15.44 12.28 -14.94
C THR A 188 14.80 13.00 -16.14
N GLU A 189 13.66 12.49 -16.63
CA GLU A 189 12.98 12.94 -17.85
C GLU A 189 11.48 12.52 -17.86
N ASN A 190 10.66 13.11 -18.74
CA ASN A 190 9.33 12.58 -19.10
C ASN A 190 9.30 12.41 -20.62
N VAL A 191 9.29 11.17 -21.09
CA VAL A 191 9.62 10.82 -22.48
C VAL A 191 8.35 10.51 -23.28
N VAL A 192 8.24 11.10 -24.48
CA VAL A 192 7.14 10.89 -25.44
C VAL A 192 7.68 10.16 -26.67
N VAL A 193 7.34 8.87 -26.77
CA VAL A 193 7.78 7.97 -27.83
C VAL A 193 6.74 7.98 -28.96
N TYR A 194 6.93 8.92 -29.90
CA TYR A 194 6.06 9.16 -31.06
C TYR A 194 6.62 8.58 -32.38
N LYS A 195 7.74 7.86 -32.31
CA LYS A 195 8.30 7.03 -33.39
C LYS A 195 8.34 5.58 -32.93
N THR A 196 8.29 4.64 -33.85
CA THR A 196 8.40 3.20 -33.57
C THR A 196 9.84 2.89 -33.21
N LEU A 197 10.16 2.79 -31.92
CA LEU A 197 11.54 2.68 -31.43
C LEU A 197 11.70 1.59 -30.38
N THR A 198 12.89 1.01 -30.29
CA THR A 198 13.32 0.24 -29.11
C THR A 198 14.19 1.11 -28.20
N ILE A 199 13.78 1.31 -26.95
CA ILE A 199 14.56 2.03 -25.92
C ILE A 199 14.99 1.02 -24.86
N LYS A 200 16.32 0.88 -24.67
CA LYS A 200 16.90 -0.16 -23.79
C LYS A 200 18.31 0.21 -23.29
N PRO A 201 18.84 -0.42 -22.23
CA PRO A 201 20.21 -0.21 -21.80
C PRO A 201 21.22 -0.80 -22.80
N VAL A 202 22.46 -0.29 -22.76
CA VAL A 202 23.64 -0.99 -23.24
C VAL A 202 23.84 -2.26 -22.41
N SER A 203 24.33 -3.34 -23.02
CA SER A 203 24.46 -4.65 -22.37
C SER A 203 25.26 -4.57 -21.05
N GLY A 204 24.58 -4.83 -19.92
CA GLY A 204 25.17 -4.82 -18.58
C GLY A 204 25.17 -3.48 -17.83
N ALA A 205 24.53 -2.42 -18.36
CA ALA A 205 24.34 -1.16 -17.66
C ALA A 205 23.09 -1.17 -16.76
N ASP A 206 23.17 -0.60 -15.55
CA ASP A 206 21.97 -0.27 -14.76
C ASP A 206 21.46 1.11 -15.21
N VAL A 207 20.20 1.14 -15.67
CA VAL A 207 19.59 2.34 -16.24
C VAL A 207 18.26 2.60 -15.55
N THR A 208 18.24 3.67 -14.75
CA THR A 208 17.01 4.21 -14.17
C THR A 208 16.51 5.38 -15.01
N VAL A 209 15.25 5.36 -15.40
CA VAL A 209 14.54 6.53 -15.96
C VAL A 209 13.50 6.98 -14.95
N GLN A 210 13.58 8.24 -14.54
CA GLN A 210 12.75 8.84 -13.48
C GLN A 210 11.91 9.98 -14.04
N ALA A 211 10.63 10.06 -13.70
CA ALA A 211 9.78 11.20 -14.04
C ALA A 211 10.38 12.53 -13.53
N ALA A 212 10.73 13.44 -14.45
CA ALA A 212 11.15 14.80 -14.11
C ALA A 212 10.03 15.62 -13.44
N ASN A 213 8.78 15.36 -13.82
CA ASN A 213 7.57 15.85 -13.19
C ASN A 213 6.68 14.66 -12.79
N PRO A 214 6.39 14.46 -11.49
CA PRO A 214 5.66 13.28 -10.99
C PRO A 214 4.17 13.24 -11.36
N TYR A 215 3.63 14.30 -12.00
CA TYR A 215 2.26 14.35 -12.52
C TYR A 215 2.15 13.89 -13.98
N TYR A 216 3.28 13.68 -14.68
CA TYR A 216 3.32 13.10 -16.01
C TYR A 216 4.01 11.73 -15.98
N GLY A 217 3.75 10.90 -16.99
CA GLY A 217 4.32 9.56 -17.05
C GLY A 217 5.80 9.58 -17.39
N VAL A 218 6.55 8.55 -16.97
CA VAL A 218 7.98 8.41 -17.34
C VAL A 218 8.10 8.16 -18.85
N PHE A 219 7.30 7.23 -19.37
CA PHE A 219 7.14 6.98 -20.80
C PHE A 219 5.67 7.12 -21.23
N THR A 220 5.43 7.88 -22.29
CA THR A 220 4.16 7.91 -23.05
C THR A 220 4.43 7.40 -24.45
N VAL A 221 3.95 6.20 -24.77
CA VAL A 221 4.24 5.48 -26.02
C VAL A 221 3.02 5.53 -26.93
N MET A 222 3.19 6.21 -28.07
CA MET A 222 2.08 6.57 -28.98
C MET A 222 2.20 5.97 -30.39
N ASN A 223 3.36 5.38 -30.73
CA ASN A 223 3.59 4.73 -32.03
C ASN A 223 3.61 3.21 -31.91
N ASP A 224 2.92 2.53 -32.82
CA ASP A 224 2.80 1.08 -32.88
C ASP A 224 4.17 0.38 -33.01
N GLY A 225 4.31 -0.81 -32.42
CA GLY A 225 5.51 -1.63 -32.53
C GLY A 225 6.70 -1.19 -31.66
N SER A 226 6.53 -0.13 -30.85
CA SER A 226 7.59 0.38 -29.97
C SER A 226 7.89 -0.57 -28.80
N ALA A 227 9.14 -0.59 -28.35
CA ALA A 227 9.63 -1.46 -27.29
C ALA A 227 10.33 -0.66 -26.17
N ILE A 228 9.97 -0.93 -24.92
CA ILE A 228 10.62 -0.40 -23.72
C ILE A 228 11.18 -1.60 -22.96
N GLN A 229 12.51 -1.73 -22.87
CA GLN A 229 13.16 -2.97 -22.46
C GLN A 229 14.24 -2.78 -21.39
N ASN A 230 14.18 -3.59 -20.33
CA ASN A 230 15.20 -3.72 -19.28
C ASN A 230 15.57 -2.39 -18.57
N LEU A 231 14.61 -1.48 -18.40
CA LEU A 231 14.80 -0.22 -17.68
C LEU A 231 14.21 -0.28 -16.27
N LYS A 232 14.79 0.46 -15.33
CA LYS A 232 14.17 0.76 -14.04
C LYS A 232 13.38 2.06 -14.15
N ILE A 233 12.07 2.04 -13.89
CA ILE A 233 11.13 3.11 -14.27
C ILE A 233 10.37 3.62 -13.05
N VAL A 234 10.61 4.88 -12.66
CA VAL A 234 10.25 5.37 -11.31
C VAL A 234 9.74 6.81 -11.25
N GLY A 235 9.06 7.14 -10.15
CA GLY A 235 8.83 8.53 -9.71
C GLY A 235 7.60 9.23 -10.30
N ALA A 236 6.83 8.59 -11.18
CA ALA A 236 5.56 9.12 -11.68
C ALA A 236 4.45 8.98 -10.61
N MET A 237 4.65 9.57 -9.43
CA MET A 237 3.84 9.35 -8.22
C MET A 237 2.34 9.68 -8.36
N ASN A 238 1.94 10.45 -9.38
CA ASN A 238 0.54 10.77 -9.68
C ASN A 238 0.15 10.36 -11.12
N SER A 239 0.96 9.52 -11.77
CA SER A 239 0.86 9.21 -13.20
C SER A 239 1.42 7.81 -13.53
N TYR A 240 1.80 7.57 -14.78
CA TYR A 240 2.16 6.24 -15.31
C TYR A 240 3.68 6.03 -15.38
N GLY A 241 4.19 4.86 -14.99
CA GLY A 241 5.55 4.44 -15.36
C GLY A 241 5.66 4.34 -16.88
N ILE A 242 4.79 3.51 -17.48
CA ILE A 242 4.58 3.43 -18.93
C ILE A 242 3.08 3.60 -19.23
N LEU A 243 2.74 4.58 -20.05
CA LEU A 243 1.43 4.71 -20.70
C LEU A 243 1.55 4.25 -22.16
N GLY A 244 0.86 3.17 -22.53
CA GLY A 244 0.68 2.73 -23.91
C GLY A 244 -0.63 3.24 -24.50
N TYR A 245 -0.54 4.01 -25.58
CA TYR A 245 -1.66 4.46 -26.42
C TYR A 245 -1.44 4.02 -27.89
N ALA A 246 -0.93 2.80 -28.06
CA ALA A 246 -0.56 2.21 -29.34
C ALA A 246 -0.70 0.68 -29.32
N ASN A 247 -0.55 0.03 -30.48
CA ASN A 247 -0.62 -1.42 -30.66
C ASN A 247 0.77 -2.06 -30.84
N ASN A 248 0.84 -3.38 -30.76
CA ASN A 248 2.07 -4.16 -30.98
C ASN A 248 3.23 -3.78 -30.04
N LEU A 249 2.92 -3.22 -28.86
CA LEU A 249 3.94 -2.73 -27.93
C LEU A 249 4.67 -3.88 -27.23
N GLN A 250 5.94 -3.67 -26.90
CA GLN A 250 6.78 -4.64 -26.20
C GLN A 250 7.33 -4.03 -24.90
N ILE A 251 6.77 -4.42 -23.76
CA ILE A 251 7.20 -3.97 -22.44
C ILE A 251 7.87 -5.15 -21.75
N ILE A 252 9.21 -5.19 -21.82
CA ILE A 252 9.99 -6.41 -21.52
C ILE A 252 11.04 -6.16 -20.43
N GLY A 253 11.07 -6.98 -19.38
CA GLY A 253 12.20 -7.03 -18.43
C GLY A 253 12.38 -5.78 -17.54
N ASN A 254 11.42 -4.85 -17.53
CA ASN A 254 11.56 -3.59 -16.80
C ASN A 254 11.31 -3.77 -15.29
N THR A 255 11.94 -2.94 -14.47
CA THR A 255 11.69 -2.85 -13.02
C THR A 255 10.92 -1.57 -12.71
N ILE A 256 9.61 -1.66 -12.47
CA ILE A 256 8.71 -0.49 -12.43
C ILE A 256 8.14 -0.30 -11.02
N MET A 257 8.51 0.82 -10.37
CA MET A 257 8.22 1.05 -8.95
C MET A 257 8.03 2.53 -8.58
N ALA A 258 7.30 2.80 -7.49
CA ALA A 258 7.04 4.15 -6.99
C ALA A 258 6.38 5.10 -8.02
N ASN A 259 5.48 4.55 -8.83
CA ASN A 259 4.58 5.29 -9.72
C ASN A 259 3.14 5.14 -9.21
N LYS A 260 2.20 5.96 -9.70
CA LYS A 260 0.78 5.69 -9.42
C LYS A 260 0.35 4.40 -10.13
N ASN A 261 0.51 4.37 -11.45
CA ASN A 261 0.30 3.17 -12.25
C ASN A 261 1.66 2.74 -12.81
N ALA A 262 2.06 1.48 -12.71
CA ALA A 262 3.33 1.01 -13.26
C ALA A 262 3.25 0.93 -14.79
N ILE A 263 2.25 0.18 -15.30
CA ILE A 263 1.90 0.09 -16.71
C ILE A 263 0.41 0.40 -16.86
N THR A 264 0.05 1.20 -17.87
CA THR A 264 -1.34 1.36 -18.30
C THR A 264 -1.43 1.31 -19.82
N LEU A 265 -2.32 0.46 -20.32
CA LEU A 265 -2.67 0.36 -21.73
C LEU A 265 -4.09 0.89 -21.93
N PHE A 266 -4.29 1.69 -22.97
CA PHE A 266 -5.59 2.31 -23.26
C PHE A 266 -5.91 2.20 -24.75
N ASN A 267 -6.97 1.46 -25.08
CA ASN A 267 -7.37 1.06 -26.44
C ASN A 267 -6.29 0.24 -27.22
N SER A 268 -5.25 -0.24 -26.56
CA SER A 268 -4.12 -0.97 -27.14
C SER A 268 -4.47 -2.38 -27.62
N LYS A 269 -3.72 -2.88 -28.61
CA LYS A 269 -3.88 -4.25 -29.14
C LYS A 269 -2.54 -4.95 -29.32
N PHE A 270 -2.55 -6.29 -29.38
CA PHE A 270 -1.39 -7.11 -29.76
C PHE A 270 -0.11 -6.84 -28.95
N THR A 271 -0.28 -6.41 -27.69
CA THR A 271 0.81 -5.95 -26.84
C THR A 271 1.34 -7.09 -25.97
N THR A 272 2.65 -7.09 -25.69
CA THR A 272 3.30 -8.06 -24.81
C THR A 272 3.91 -7.33 -23.61
N ILE A 273 3.51 -7.74 -22.41
CA ILE A 273 4.06 -7.33 -21.12
C ILE A 273 4.71 -8.58 -20.50
N THR A 274 6.04 -8.69 -20.54
CA THR A 274 6.72 -9.92 -20.08
C THR A 274 8.04 -9.73 -19.36
N GLY A 275 8.33 -10.58 -18.37
CA GLY A 275 9.58 -10.54 -17.60
C GLY A 275 9.74 -9.32 -16.68
N ASN A 276 8.72 -8.47 -16.52
CA ASN A 276 8.83 -7.24 -15.74
C ASN A 276 8.72 -7.54 -14.23
N THR A 277 9.45 -6.77 -13.42
CA THR A 277 9.27 -6.72 -11.97
C THR A 277 8.50 -5.45 -11.62
N ILE A 278 7.30 -5.58 -11.06
CA ILE A 278 6.35 -4.48 -10.86
C ILE A 278 6.00 -4.43 -9.36
N THR A 279 6.53 -3.43 -8.64
CA THR A 279 6.38 -3.37 -7.17
C THR A 279 6.18 -1.97 -6.62
N SER A 280 5.43 -1.85 -5.52
CA SER A 280 5.22 -0.58 -4.80
C SER A 280 4.63 0.53 -5.68
N ASN A 281 3.55 0.21 -6.41
CA ASN A 281 2.71 1.16 -7.16
C ASN A 281 1.25 1.08 -6.63
N GLU A 282 0.42 2.09 -6.91
CA GLU A 282 -1.03 1.99 -6.62
C GLU A 282 -1.66 0.90 -7.52
N TYR A 283 -1.37 0.97 -8.82
CA TYR A 283 -1.70 -0.07 -9.78
C TYR A 283 -0.43 -0.61 -10.45
N GLY A 284 -0.28 -1.93 -10.53
CA GLY A 284 0.77 -2.59 -11.31
C GLY A 284 0.49 -2.47 -12.81
N THR A 285 -0.29 -3.40 -13.36
CA THR A 285 -0.70 -3.39 -14.77
C THR A 285 -2.19 -3.11 -14.92
N VAL A 286 -2.56 -2.09 -15.71
CA VAL A 286 -3.96 -1.73 -16.00
C VAL A 286 -4.25 -1.75 -17.50
N LEU A 287 -5.28 -2.48 -17.92
CA LEU A 287 -5.78 -2.48 -19.30
C LEU A 287 -7.18 -1.86 -19.35
N TYR A 288 -7.35 -0.84 -20.20
CA TYR A 288 -8.64 -0.28 -20.57
C TYR A 288 -8.92 -0.54 -22.05
N ASN A 289 -10.10 -1.10 -22.37
CA ASN A 289 -10.57 -1.32 -23.75
C ASN A 289 -9.57 -2.05 -24.66
N SER A 290 -8.67 -2.86 -24.08
CA SER A 290 -7.52 -3.42 -24.79
C SER A 290 -7.79 -4.85 -25.23
N THR A 291 -7.15 -5.31 -26.31
CA THR A 291 -7.41 -6.66 -26.86
C THR A 291 -6.16 -7.41 -27.29
N ASN A 292 -6.25 -8.74 -27.37
CA ASN A 292 -5.16 -9.61 -27.88
C ASN A 292 -3.81 -9.31 -27.19
N THR A 293 -3.82 -9.13 -25.87
CA THR A 293 -2.64 -8.67 -25.11
C THR A 293 -2.20 -9.73 -24.12
N THR A 294 -0.89 -9.96 -24.06
CA THR A 294 -0.26 -11.07 -23.35
C THR A 294 0.56 -10.52 -22.19
N ILE A 295 0.22 -10.93 -20.96
CA ILE A 295 0.88 -10.54 -19.71
C ILE A 295 1.49 -11.82 -19.12
N THR A 296 2.80 -12.06 -19.29
CA THR A 296 3.41 -13.34 -18.90
C THR A 296 4.78 -13.26 -18.25
N ASN A 297 5.11 -14.22 -17.37
CA ASN A 297 6.40 -14.28 -16.67
C ASN A 297 6.77 -12.98 -15.91
N ASN A 298 5.79 -12.20 -15.45
CA ASN A 298 6.04 -11.00 -14.65
C ASN A 298 6.02 -11.34 -13.15
N ILE A 299 6.82 -10.62 -12.36
CA ILE A 299 6.79 -10.64 -10.89
C ILE A 299 6.07 -9.35 -10.45
N ILE A 300 4.92 -9.48 -9.81
CA ILE A 300 4.06 -8.34 -9.44
C ILE A 300 3.77 -8.40 -7.94
N THR A 301 4.36 -7.49 -7.15
CA THR A 301 4.30 -7.56 -5.68
C THR A 301 4.04 -6.22 -5.00
N ASP A 302 3.38 -6.23 -3.84
CA ASP A 302 3.26 -5.03 -2.99
C ASP A 302 2.58 -3.82 -3.68
N ASN A 303 1.67 -4.08 -4.63
CA ASN A 303 0.81 -3.07 -5.26
C ASN A 303 -0.62 -3.13 -4.67
N TRP A 304 -1.41 -2.05 -4.76
CA TRP A 304 -2.84 -2.15 -4.38
C TRP A 304 -3.62 -2.99 -5.41
N TYR A 305 -3.34 -2.84 -6.70
CA TYR A 305 -3.88 -3.74 -7.73
C TYR A 305 -2.76 -4.28 -8.61
N ALA A 306 -2.42 -5.56 -8.54
CA ALA A 306 -1.37 -6.16 -9.37
C ALA A 306 -1.73 -6.14 -10.86
N THR A 307 -2.85 -6.76 -11.23
CA THR A 307 -3.37 -6.78 -12.61
C THR A 307 -4.84 -6.37 -12.62
N THR A 308 -5.19 -5.39 -13.45
CA THR A 308 -6.53 -4.79 -13.53
C THR A 308 -7.02 -4.75 -14.98
N LEU A 309 -8.14 -5.42 -15.27
CA LEU A 309 -8.63 -5.62 -16.64
C LEU A 309 -10.05 -5.04 -16.81
N TYR A 310 -10.16 -3.88 -17.46
CA TYR A 310 -11.44 -3.20 -17.72
C TYR A 310 -11.86 -3.29 -19.19
N ASN A 311 -13.09 -3.77 -19.44
CA ASN A 311 -13.74 -3.80 -20.76
C ASN A 311 -12.83 -4.35 -21.88
N SER A 312 -12.09 -5.40 -21.56
CA SER A 312 -10.98 -5.92 -22.38
C SER A 312 -11.29 -7.34 -22.88
N THR A 313 -10.67 -7.77 -23.99
CA THR A 313 -11.08 -9.01 -24.68
C THR A 313 -9.90 -9.75 -25.31
N SER A 314 -9.90 -11.08 -25.25
CA SER A 314 -8.77 -11.91 -25.71
C SER A 314 -7.45 -11.55 -25.00
N ILE A 315 -7.49 -11.36 -23.69
CA ILE A 315 -6.31 -11.16 -22.85
C ILE A 315 -5.76 -12.53 -22.45
N ILE A 316 -4.43 -12.68 -22.40
CA ILE A 316 -3.76 -13.83 -21.83
C ILE A 316 -2.96 -13.35 -20.62
N VAL A 317 -3.20 -13.92 -19.45
CA VAL A 317 -2.41 -13.70 -18.24
C VAL A 317 -1.87 -15.05 -17.79
N SER A 318 -0.59 -15.36 -18.05
CA SER A 318 0.00 -16.66 -17.69
C SER A 318 1.40 -16.62 -17.11
N GLU A 319 1.76 -17.63 -16.30
CA GLU A 319 3.11 -17.79 -15.73
C GLU A 319 3.57 -16.60 -14.85
N ASN A 320 2.66 -15.74 -14.37
CA ASN A 320 3.03 -14.61 -13.51
C ASN A 320 3.08 -15.01 -12.04
N ASN A 321 4.00 -14.40 -11.29
CA ASN A 321 4.06 -14.51 -9.83
C ASN A 321 3.48 -13.24 -9.21
N ILE A 322 2.31 -13.35 -8.56
CA ILE A 322 1.49 -12.24 -8.09
C ILE A 322 1.32 -12.39 -6.56
N THR A 323 2.11 -11.67 -5.78
CA THR A 323 2.19 -11.90 -4.33
C THR A 323 2.21 -10.64 -3.47
N SER A 324 1.61 -10.67 -2.28
CA SER A 324 1.58 -9.52 -1.35
C SER A 324 0.89 -8.26 -1.91
N ASN A 325 0.08 -8.39 -2.96
CA ASN A 325 -0.74 -7.29 -3.47
C ASN A 325 -2.08 -7.27 -2.74
N TRP A 326 -2.77 -6.14 -2.78
CA TRP A 326 -4.10 -6.08 -2.20
C TRP A 326 -5.14 -6.82 -3.08
N TYR A 327 -5.18 -6.53 -4.38
CA TYR A 327 -5.85 -7.36 -5.39
C TYR A 327 -4.80 -8.00 -6.31
N GLY A 328 -4.81 -9.33 -6.48
CA GLY A 328 -3.95 -10.04 -7.41
C GLY A 328 -4.38 -9.81 -8.86
N ILE A 329 -5.51 -10.39 -9.27
CA ILE A 329 -6.14 -10.13 -10.58
C ILE A 329 -7.58 -9.64 -10.38
N PHE A 330 -7.84 -8.40 -10.78
CA PHE A 330 -9.19 -7.82 -10.81
C PHE A 330 -9.66 -7.66 -12.26
N SER A 331 -10.92 -8.03 -12.56
CA SER A 331 -11.53 -7.71 -13.85
C SER A 331 -12.97 -7.20 -13.76
N ASN A 332 -13.33 -6.36 -14.73
CA ASN A 332 -14.70 -5.93 -14.96
C ASN A 332 -14.96 -5.86 -16.48
N ILE A 333 -15.89 -6.69 -16.96
CA ILE A 333 -16.19 -6.92 -18.39
C ILE A 333 -14.94 -7.44 -19.13
N LEU A 334 -14.43 -8.60 -18.70
CA LEU A 334 -13.37 -9.34 -19.39
C LEU A 334 -13.99 -10.48 -20.22
N ASN A 335 -13.71 -10.54 -21.53
CA ASN A 335 -14.33 -11.53 -22.42
C ASN A 335 -13.29 -12.35 -23.22
N ASN A 336 -13.60 -13.60 -23.55
CA ASN A 336 -12.79 -14.50 -24.38
C ASN A 336 -11.30 -14.59 -23.96
N SER A 337 -11.03 -14.43 -22.66
CA SER A 337 -9.67 -14.25 -22.12
C SER A 337 -9.25 -15.43 -21.27
N THR A 338 -7.96 -15.74 -21.23
CA THR A 338 -7.38 -16.86 -20.49
C THR A 338 -6.49 -16.35 -19.35
N ILE A 339 -6.64 -16.97 -18.19
CA ILE A 339 -5.79 -16.75 -17.00
C ILE A 339 -5.28 -18.13 -16.59
N SER A 340 -4.01 -18.45 -16.84
CA SER A 340 -3.46 -19.79 -16.60
C SER A 340 -2.09 -19.83 -15.94
N GLU A 341 -1.79 -20.88 -15.19
CA GLU A 341 -0.41 -21.15 -14.69
C GLU A 341 0.20 -20.03 -13.83
N ASN A 342 -0.61 -19.09 -13.30
CA ASN A 342 -0.12 -18.02 -12.43
C ASN A 342 -0.01 -18.53 -10.99
N ASN A 343 1.01 -18.05 -10.27
CA ASN A 343 1.12 -18.22 -8.82
C ASN A 343 0.61 -16.97 -8.11
N ILE A 344 -0.50 -17.09 -7.38
CA ILE A 344 -1.25 -15.98 -6.77
C ILE A 344 -1.38 -16.25 -5.28
N THR A 345 -0.48 -15.68 -4.46
CA THR A 345 -0.35 -16.05 -3.04
C THR A 345 -0.13 -14.86 -2.12
N SER A 346 -0.64 -14.91 -0.89
CA SER A 346 -0.48 -13.84 0.12
C SER A 346 -1.07 -12.48 -0.29
N ASN A 347 -2.03 -12.45 -1.22
CA ASN A 347 -2.78 -11.25 -1.56
C ASN A 347 -4.03 -11.15 -0.66
N SER A 348 -4.62 -9.96 -0.47
CA SER A 348 -5.92 -9.89 0.23
C SER A 348 -7.02 -10.53 -0.60
N VAL A 349 -7.09 -10.24 -1.90
CA VAL A 349 -7.96 -10.96 -2.83
C VAL A 349 -7.10 -11.51 -3.97
N GLY A 350 -7.07 -12.83 -4.12
CA GLY A 350 -6.32 -13.51 -5.18
C GLY A 350 -6.84 -13.13 -6.57
N MET A 351 -8.11 -13.45 -6.86
CA MET A 351 -8.76 -13.05 -8.11
C MET A 351 -10.23 -12.65 -7.92
N GLN A 352 -10.67 -11.60 -8.63
CA GLN A 352 -12.06 -11.12 -8.58
C GLN A 352 -12.58 -10.73 -9.98
N PHE A 353 -13.77 -11.23 -10.32
CA PHE A 353 -14.37 -11.13 -11.64
C PHE A 353 -15.76 -10.49 -11.60
N TYR A 354 -15.96 -9.40 -12.35
CA TYR A 354 -17.27 -8.78 -12.58
C TYR A 354 -17.68 -8.87 -14.05
N TYR A 355 -18.90 -9.33 -14.36
CA TYR A 355 -19.46 -9.39 -15.72
C TYR A 355 -18.54 -10.04 -16.76
N SER A 356 -17.74 -11.02 -16.34
CA SER A 356 -16.62 -11.57 -17.11
C SER A 356 -16.90 -13.00 -17.61
N ASN A 357 -16.44 -13.31 -18.82
CA ASN A 357 -16.56 -14.60 -19.48
C ASN A 357 -15.15 -15.03 -19.94
N CYS A 358 -14.49 -15.87 -19.13
CA CYS A 358 -13.06 -16.15 -19.22
C CYS A 358 -12.74 -17.62 -18.97
N THR A 359 -11.55 -18.08 -19.31
CA THR A 359 -11.03 -19.41 -18.92
C THR A 359 -9.98 -19.22 -17.83
N ILE A 360 -10.12 -19.93 -16.72
CA ILE A 360 -9.22 -19.88 -15.57
C ILE A 360 -8.72 -21.30 -15.33
N SER A 361 -7.45 -21.58 -15.63
CA SER A 361 -6.93 -22.95 -15.61
C SER A 361 -5.52 -23.10 -15.06
N GLU A 362 -5.28 -24.15 -14.27
CA GLU A 362 -3.92 -24.54 -13.83
C GLU A 362 -3.17 -23.47 -12.99
N ASN A 363 -3.88 -22.46 -12.46
CA ASN A 363 -3.30 -21.46 -11.54
C ASN A 363 -3.13 -22.06 -10.12
N ASN A 364 -2.13 -21.57 -9.38
CA ASN A 364 -1.96 -21.84 -7.94
C ASN A 364 -2.40 -20.61 -7.13
N VAL A 365 -3.51 -20.73 -6.40
CA VAL A 365 -4.16 -19.64 -5.66
C VAL A 365 -4.27 -20.03 -4.18
N THR A 366 -3.24 -19.71 -3.40
CA THR A 366 -3.09 -20.24 -2.03
C THR A 366 -2.62 -19.21 -1.02
N GLY A 367 -3.16 -19.22 0.19
CA GLY A 367 -2.73 -18.32 1.28
C GLY A 367 -3.10 -16.85 1.07
N ASN A 368 -4.09 -16.55 0.23
CA ASN A 368 -4.72 -15.22 0.16
C ASN A 368 -5.80 -15.08 1.25
N ASP A 369 -6.27 -13.89 1.58
CA ASP A 369 -7.44 -13.77 2.49
C ASP A 369 -8.68 -14.35 1.78
N GLU A 370 -8.92 -13.95 0.54
CA GLU A 370 -9.97 -14.44 -0.36
C GLU A 370 -9.34 -15.02 -1.64
N GLY A 371 -9.71 -16.24 -2.03
CA GLY A 371 -9.11 -16.94 -3.18
C GLY A 371 -9.61 -16.44 -4.55
N ILE A 372 -10.77 -16.92 -5.01
CA ILE A 372 -11.38 -16.50 -6.28
C ILE A 372 -12.86 -16.12 -6.10
N ILE A 373 -13.28 -14.97 -6.63
CA ILE A 373 -14.64 -14.44 -6.46
C ILE A 373 -15.30 -14.08 -7.80
N TYR A 374 -16.54 -14.52 -8.00
CA TYR A 374 -17.35 -14.25 -9.20
C TYR A 374 -18.61 -13.43 -8.88
N HIS A 375 -18.76 -12.32 -9.60
CA HIS A 375 -19.91 -11.42 -9.61
C HIS A 375 -20.48 -11.43 -11.04
N ASP A 376 -21.68 -11.98 -11.25
CA ASP A 376 -22.36 -12.05 -12.55
C ASP A 376 -21.46 -12.54 -13.72
N SER A 377 -20.54 -13.47 -13.45
CA SER A 377 -19.46 -13.88 -14.35
C SER A 377 -19.52 -15.38 -14.67
N ASN A 378 -19.38 -15.73 -15.95
CA ASN A 378 -19.46 -17.10 -16.46
C ASN A 378 -18.08 -17.60 -16.90
N CYS A 379 -17.09 -17.57 -16.00
CA CYS A 379 -15.77 -18.10 -16.30
C CYS A 379 -15.70 -19.63 -16.14
N ILE A 380 -15.05 -20.29 -17.09
CA ILE A 380 -14.80 -21.74 -17.10
C ILE A 380 -13.56 -22.01 -16.24
N THR A 381 -13.69 -22.88 -15.23
CA THR A 381 -12.63 -23.20 -14.27
C THR A 381 -12.18 -24.67 -14.38
N SER A 382 -10.88 -24.92 -14.53
CA SER A 382 -10.36 -26.30 -14.63
C SER A 382 -8.90 -26.43 -14.18
N GLY A 383 -8.59 -27.40 -13.31
CA GLY A 383 -7.20 -27.75 -12.97
C GLY A 383 -6.46 -26.78 -12.04
N ASN A 384 -7.08 -25.68 -11.59
CA ASN A 384 -6.46 -24.76 -10.62
C ASN A 384 -6.32 -25.44 -9.24
N ASN A 385 -5.19 -25.20 -8.56
CA ASN A 385 -5.10 -25.41 -7.12
C ASN A 385 -5.59 -24.16 -6.40
N VAL A 386 -6.72 -24.26 -5.70
CA VAL A 386 -7.31 -23.13 -4.95
C VAL A 386 -7.57 -23.63 -3.54
N THR A 387 -6.59 -23.46 -2.66
CA THR A 387 -6.58 -24.09 -1.32
C THR A 387 -5.88 -23.23 -0.27
N GLY A 388 -6.39 -23.28 0.96
CA GLY A 388 -5.76 -22.62 2.10
C GLY A 388 -5.84 -21.09 2.05
N ASN A 389 -6.83 -20.53 1.35
CA ASN A 389 -7.20 -19.12 1.47
C ASN A 389 -8.07 -18.93 2.73
N TRP A 390 -7.95 -17.81 3.43
CA TRP A 390 -8.40 -17.69 4.84
C TRP A 390 -9.93 -17.68 5.00
N ILE A 391 -10.63 -16.87 4.19
CA ILE A 391 -12.08 -16.71 4.24
C ILE A 391 -12.76 -17.76 3.37
N ALA A 392 -12.36 -17.86 2.11
CA ALA A 392 -12.88 -18.83 1.16
C ALA A 392 -11.91 -19.06 -0.01
N ASP A 393 -11.82 -20.31 -0.47
CA ASP A 393 -11.05 -20.67 -1.65
C ASP A 393 -11.73 -20.20 -2.94
N ALA A 394 -13.03 -20.48 -3.13
CA ALA A 394 -13.79 -19.97 -4.28
C ALA A 394 -15.23 -19.60 -3.90
N LEU A 395 -15.69 -18.44 -4.35
CA LEU A 395 -17.03 -17.90 -4.14
C LEU A 395 -17.68 -17.47 -5.46
N THR A 396 -18.78 -18.11 -5.83
CA THR A 396 -19.81 -17.44 -6.66
C THR A 396 -20.71 -16.68 -5.71
N MET A 397 -20.81 -15.36 -5.84
CA MET A 397 -21.47 -14.53 -4.83
C MET A 397 -23.00 -14.77 -4.78
N ASP A 398 -23.45 -15.57 -3.81
CA ASP A 398 -24.86 -15.72 -3.50
C ASP A 398 -25.34 -14.58 -2.60
N THR A 399 -26.13 -13.65 -3.13
CA THR A 399 -26.73 -12.53 -2.37
C THR A 399 -28.15 -12.84 -1.86
N THR A 400 -28.61 -14.09 -1.97
CA THR A 400 -29.99 -14.47 -1.63
C THR A 400 -30.31 -14.17 -0.17
N SER A 401 -31.30 -13.28 0.05
CA SER A 401 -31.70 -12.80 1.38
C SER A 401 -30.56 -12.16 2.18
N VAL A 402 -29.65 -11.45 1.49
CA VAL A 402 -28.61 -10.57 2.05
C VAL A 402 -28.81 -9.15 1.50
N VAL A 403 -28.76 -8.14 2.36
CA VAL A 403 -28.68 -6.74 1.94
C VAL A 403 -27.21 -6.41 1.75
N MET A 404 -26.80 -6.17 0.50
CA MET A 404 -25.40 -5.86 0.17
C MET A 404 -25.06 -4.40 0.44
N GLN A 405 -23.81 -4.14 0.84
CA GLN A 405 -23.34 -2.79 1.18
C GLN A 405 -22.99 -1.97 -0.07
N ASN A 406 -23.47 -0.74 -0.13
CA ASN A 406 -23.16 0.19 -1.23
C ASN A 406 -21.94 1.10 -0.93
N LYS A 407 -21.35 1.02 0.27
CA LYS A 407 -20.13 1.74 0.70
C LYS A 407 -19.35 0.92 1.73
N ILE A 408 -18.03 1.19 1.83
CA ILE A 408 -17.09 0.50 2.75
C ILE A 408 -17.44 0.65 4.24
N TRP A 409 -18.12 1.73 4.63
CA TRP A 409 -18.53 2.02 6.01
C TRP A 409 -19.93 1.49 6.37
N ASN A 410 -20.64 0.89 5.39
CA ASN A 410 -22.03 0.47 5.53
C ASN A 410 -22.22 -1.03 5.90
N CYS A 411 -21.16 -1.76 6.27
CA CYS A 411 -21.27 -3.19 6.62
C CYS A 411 -22.24 -3.45 7.78
N GLY A 412 -22.22 -2.57 8.79
CA GLY A 412 -23.15 -2.60 9.92
C GLY A 412 -24.61 -2.39 9.49
N PRO A 413 -24.95 -1.26 8.84
CA PRO A 413 -26.28 -1.00 8.32
C PRO A 413 -26.83 -2.07 7.39
N ALA A 414 -25.99 -2.63 6.51
CA ALA A 414 -26.34 -3.72 5.62
C ALA A 414 -26.61 -5.05 6.37
N SER A 415 -25.75 -5.40 7.33
CA SER A 415 -25.95 -6.56 8.22
C SER A 415 -27.24 -6.44 9.05
N LEU A 416 -27.51 -5.27 9.63
CA LEU A 416 -28.71 -5.04 10.43
C LEU A 416 -29.99 -5.01 9.57
N ALA A 417 -29.94 -4.39 8.38
CA ALA A 417 -31.05 -4.47 7.43
C ALA A 417 -31.33 -5.93 7.00
N THR A 418 -30.29 -6.75 6.81
CA THR A 418 -30.43 -8.19 6.54
C THR A 418 -31.18 -8.92 7.66
N VAL A 419 -30.82 -8.69 8.92
CA VAL A 419 -31.50 -9.30 10.08
C VAL A 419 -32.93 -8.80 10.23
N LEU A 420 -33.15 -7.49 10.14
CA LEU A 420 -34.49 -6.89 10.27
C LEU A 420 -35.46 -7.42 9.21
N ASN A 421 -35.04 -7.51 7.94
CA ASN A 421 -35.87 -8.08 6.88
C ASN A 421 -36.21 -9.56 7.13
N ARG A 422 -35.27 -10.36 7.68
CA ARG A 422 -35.53 -11.76 8.09
C ARG A 422 -36.50 -11.88 9.26
N LEU A 423 -36.57 -10.85 10.13
CA LEU A 423 -37.52 -10.75 11.24
C LEU A 423 -38.84 -10.06 10.82
N GLY A 424 -39.06 -9.82 9.52
CA GLY A 424 -40.29 -9.23 8.97
C GLY A 424 -40.36 -7.70 9.04
N VAL A 425 -39.29 -7.02 9.43
CA VAL A 425 -39.19 -5.56 9.47
C VAL A 425 -38.55 -5.06 8.19
N ASN A 426 -39.35 -4.44 7.30
CA ASN A 426 -38.84 -3.85 6.05
C ASN A 426 -37.83 -2.72 6.35
N ALA A 427 -36.56 -2.96 6.03
CA ALA A 427 -35.46 -2.05 6.27
C ALA A 427 -34.51 -1.99 5.07
N THR A 428 -34.23 -0.77 4.58
CA THR A 428 -33.15 -0.55 3.61
C THR A 428 -31.82 -0.31 4.35
N GLN A 429 -30.68 -0.52 3.68
CA GLN A 429 -29.38 -0.13 4.22
C GLN A 429 -29.34 1.38 4.56
N ASP A 430 -29.88 2.22 3.69
CA ASP A 430 -29.81 3.68 3.83
C ASP A 430 -30.70 4.20 4.99
N ASP A 431 -31.84 3.54 5.26
CA ASP A 431 -32.67 3.78 6.45
C ASP A 431 -31.85 3.56 7.73
N ILE A 432 -31.14 2.43 7.80
CA ILE A 432 -30.37 2.04 8.97
C ILE A 432 -29.12 2.91 9.11
N ALA A 433 -28.43 3.23 8.02
CA ALA A 433 -27.26 4.11 8.04
C ALA A 433 -27.64 5.51 8.57
N THR A 434 -28.80 6.03 8.15
CA THR A 434 -29.35 7.30 8.64
C THR A 434 -29.70 7.25 10.13
N LEU A 435 -30.32 6.15 10.59
CA LEU A 435 -30.67 5.97 12.00
C LEU A 435 -29.47 5.73 12.91
N ALA A 436 -28.44 5.02 12.42
CA ALA A 436 -27.25 4.65 13.18
C ALA A 436 -26.18 5.75 13.24
N GLY A 437 -26.37 6.86 12.50
CA GLY A 437 -25.39 7.94 12.41
C GLY A 437 -24.14 7.56 11.62
N THR A 438 -24.25 6.64 10.67
CA THR A 438 -23.13 6.14 9.85
C THR A 438 -22.50 7.26 9.01
N ASP A 439 -21.17 7.37 9.06
CA ASP A 439 -20.40 8.29 8.23
C ASP A 439 -19.17 7.60 7.61
N GLN A 440 -18.22 8.38 7.05
CA GLN A 440 -17.04 7.84 6.38
C GLN A 440 -16.07 7.09 7.31
N THR A 441 -16.17 7.30 8.63
CA THR A 441 -15.38 6.57 9.61
C THR A 441 -15.90 5.15 9.82
N GLY A 442 -17.23 4.94 9.75
CA GLY A 442 -17.87 3.66 9.99
C GLY A 442 -19.26 3.76 10.60
N THR A 443 -19.69 2.68 11.26
CA THR A 443 -20.89 2.64 12.10
C THR A 443 -20.58 2.04 13.46
N SER A 444 -20.89 2.75 14.54
CA SER A 444 -20.70 2.24 15.91
C SER A 444 -21.73 1.17 16.27
N MET A 445 -21.33 0.26 17.16
CA MET A 445 -22.21 -0.81 17.66
C MET A 445 -23.42 -0.21 18.40
N ALA A 446 -23.21 0.90 19.11
CA ALA A 446 -24.26 1.68 19.76
C ALA A 446 -25.25 2.26 18.74
N GLY A 447 -24.76 2.82 17.62
CA GLY A 447 -25.59 3.32 16.53
C GLY A 447 -26.49 2.24 15.93
N LEU A 448 -25.97 1.04 15.70
CA LEU A 448 -26.75 -0.11 15.22
C LEU A 448 -27.78 -0.59 16.24
N VAL A 449 -27.42 -0.70 17.52
CA VAL A 449 -28.34 -1.09 18.59
C VAL A 449 -29.49 -0.07 18.70
N TYR A 450 -29.20 1.23 18.63
CA TYR A 450 -30.21 2.29 18.57
C TYR A 450 -31.10 2.15 17.33
N ALA A 451 -30.50 2.05 16.12
CA ALA A 451 -31.24 1.93 14.86
C ALA A 451 -32.16 0.71 14.81
N ALA A 452 -31.73 -0.44 15.36
CA ALA A 452 -32.51 -1.66 15.43
C ALA A 452 -33.74 -1.50 16.33
N ASN A 453 -33.55 -0.99 17.55
CA ASN A 453 -34.63 -0.76 18.52
C ASN A 453 -35.63 0.30 18.03
N VAL A 454 -35.17 1.34 17.29
CA VAL A 454 -36.06 2.34 16.69
C VAL A 454 -36.81 1.80 15.48
N LYS A 455 -36.13 1.14 14.53
CA LYS A 455 -36.73 0.65 13.27
C LYS A 455 -37.70 -0.51 13.49
N GLY A 456 -37.38 -1.42 14.40
CA GLY A 456 -38.19 -2.61 14.71
C GLY A 456 -39.17 -2.45 15.88
N LEU A 457 -39.34 -1.23 16.42
CA LEU A 457 -40.23 -0.93 17.55
C LEU A 457 -41.67 -1.43 17.30
N THR A 458 -42.17 -1.32 16.06
CA THR A 458 -43.53 -1.73 15.69
C THR A 458 -43.71 -3.24 15.50
N GLN A 459 -42.63 -4.03 15.64
CA GLN A 459 -42.63 -5.50 15.56
C GLN A 459 -42.02 -6.14 16.83
N CYS A 460 -41.93 -5.38 17.94
CA CYS A 460 -41.34 -5.81 19.21
C CYS A 460 -39.87 -6.27 19.10
N ILE A 461 -39.11 -5.78 18.11
CA ILE A 461 -37.68 -6.10 18.00
C ILE A 461 -36.93 -5.42 19.16
N THR A 462 -36.14 -6.22 19.87
CA THR A 462 -35.13 -5.76 20.82
C THR A 462 -33.75 -6.09 20.27
N ALA A 463 -32.83 -5.14 20.38
CA ALA A 463 -31.41 -5.33 20.06
C ALA A 463 -30.52 -4.90 21.23
N THR A 464 -29.42 -5.62 21.43
CA THR A 464 -28.43 -5.31 22.47
C THR A 464 -27.03 -5.82 22.09
N GLY A 465 -25.99 -5.10 22.49
CA GLY A 465 -24.60 -5.53 22.31
C GLY A 465 -24.12 -6.36 23.50
N MET A 466 -23.43 -7.46 23.21
CA MET A 466 -22.93 -8.40 24.20
C MET A 466 -21.52 -8.89 23.85
N ILE A 467 -20.83 -9.42 24.85
CA ILE A 467 -19.64 -10.27 24.70
C ILE A 467 -20.08 -11.73 24.84
N ILE A 468 -19.98 -12.52 23.77
CA ILE A 468 -20.19 -13.98 23.75
C ILE A 468 -18.95 -14.63 23.16
N THR A 469 -17.95 -14.96 23.99
CA THR A 469 -16.66 -15.51 23.52
C THR A 469 -16.73 -16.96 23.03
N ASN A 470 -17.73 -17.75 23.47
CA ASN A 470 -17.88 -19.13 23.03
C ASN A 470 -18.83 -19.20 21.82
N VAL A 471 -18.26 -19.57 20.67
CA VAL A 471 -18.95 -19.72 19.38
C VAL A 471 -20.17 -20.66 19.46
N THR A 472 -20.16 -21.70 20.31
CA THR A 472 -21.31 -22.61 20.45
C THR A 472 -22.52 -21.99 21.16
N ARG A 473 -22.39 -20.76 21.67
CA ARG A 473 -23.49 -20.00 22.30
C ARG A 473 -24.07 -18.91 21.40
N LEU A 474 -23.47 -18.69 20.23
CA LEU A 474 -24.02 -17.84 19.16
C LEU A 474 -25.17 -18.55 18.45
N GLN A 475 -26.01 -17.80 17.76
CA GLN A 475 -27.23 -18.29 17.07
C GLN A 475 -27.44 -17.57 15.72
N PRO A 476 -28.31 -18.10 14.83
CA PRO A 476 -28.79 -17.35 13.67
C PRO A 476 -29.32 -15.95 14.02
N ASN A 477 -29.14 -15.00 13.10
CA ASN A 477 -29.45 -13.57 13.24
C ASN A 477 -28.60 -12.80 14.28
N ASN A 478 -27.57 -13.42 14.87
CA ASN A 478 -26.51 -12.68 15.55
C ASN A 478 -25.69 -11.88 14.53
N ILE A 479 -25.46 -10.60 14.80
CA ILE A 479 -24.50 -9.78 14.03
C ILE A 479 -23.18 -9.82 14.79
N VAL A 480 -22.23 -10.58 14.29
CA VAL A 480 -20.90 -10.74 14.89
C VAL A 480 -19.90 -9.75 14.31
N LEU A 481 -18.87 -9.45 15.08
CA LEU A 481 -17.79 -8.56 14.65
C LEU A 481 -16.48 -9.35 14.47
N PHE A 482 -15.87 -9.20 13.31
CA PHE A 482 -14.53 -9.71 13.02
C PHE A 482 -13.48 -8.63 13.26
N ASN A 483 -12.35 -9.02 13.85
CA ASN A 483 -11.21 -8.15 14.06
C ASN A 483 -10.48 -7.92 12.75
N THR A 484 -10.06 -6.69 12.49
CA THR A 484 -9.39 -6.33 11.23
C THR A 484 -8.16 -5.46 11.49
N VAL A 485 -7.37 -5.20 10.44
CA VAL A 485 -6.14 -4.38 10.57
C VAL A 485 -6.43 -2.99 11.16
N SER A 486 -5.48 -2.50 11.97
CA SER A 486 -5.56 -1.22 12.69
C SER A 486 -6.64 -1.11 13.77
N GLY A 487 -7.22 -2.22 14.25
CA GLY A 487 -8.13 -2.23 15.41
C GLY A 487 -9.57 -1.81 15.11
N LEU A 488 -9.96 -1.92 13.85
CA LEU A 488 -11.31 -1.69 13.35
C LEU A 488 -12.06 -3.04 13.22
N TYR A 489 -13.37 -2.99 13.00
CA TYR A 489 -14.20 -4.18 12.92
C TYR A 489 -14.97 -4.32 11.61
N HIS A 490 -15.31 -5.54 11.22
CA HIS A 490 -16.28 -5.81 10.15
C HIS A 490 -17.50 -6.54 10.71
N TYR A 491 -18.70 -6.13 10.32
CA TYR A 491 -19.96 -6.74 10.78
C TYR A 491 -20.41 -7.82 9.79
N CYS A 492 -20.80 -8.98 10.32
CA CYS A 492 -21.28 -10.11 9.53
C CYS A 492 -22.44 -10.82 10.24
N VAL A 493 -23.42 -11.37 9.51
CA VAL A 493 -24.63 -11.97 10.10
C VAL A 493 -24.54 -13.49 10.12
N ILE A 494 -24.64 -14.13 11.29
CA ILE A 494 -24.74 -15.60 11.35
C ILE A 494 -26.07 -16.06 10.75
N THR A 495 -26.02 -16.97 9.78
CA THR A 495 -27.20 -17.61 9.19
C THR A 495 -27.46 -19.00 9.78
N ASN A 496 -26.40 -19.76 10.07
CA ASN A 496 -26.45 -21.09 10.65
C ASN A 496 -25.12 -21.44 11.33
N ILE A 497 -25.14 -22.38 12.28
CA ILE A 497 -23.93 -22.93 12.92
C ILE A 497 -24.01 -24.45 12.93
N THR A 498 -22.90 -25.11 12.64
CA THR A 498 -22.74 -26.57 12.69
C THR A 498 -21.50 -26.91 13.51
N ASN A 499 -21.31 -28.21 13.82
CA ASN A 499 -20.14 -28.68 14.56
C ASN A 499 -18.79 -28.44 13.85
N THR A 500 -18.79 -28.06 12.56
CA THR A 500 -17.57 -27.87 11.76
C THR A 500 -17.48 -26.50 11.08
N HIS A 501 -18.61 -25.86 10.76
CA HIS A 501 -18.66 -24.58 10.04
C HIS A 501 -19.67 -23.59 10.64
N VAL A 502 -19.34 -22.30 10.55
CA VAL A 502 -20.28 -21.18 10.69
C VAL A 502 -20.68 -20.70 9.31
N PHE A 503 -21.98 -20.52 9.09
CA PHE A 503 -22.54 -19.94 7.87
C PHE A 503 -22.92 -18.49 8.13
N LEU A 504 -22.60 -17.62 7.18
CA LEU A 504 -22.58 -16.18 7.34
C LEU A 504 -23.25 -15.50 6.14
N ALA A 505 -23.96 -14.42 6.39
CA ALA A 505 -24.44 -13.49 5.39
C ALA A 505 -23.65 -12.21 5.56
N ASP A 506 -22.64 -12.06 4.70
CA ASP A 506 -21.71 -10.96 4.67
C ASP A 506 -22.20 -9.88 3.70
N SER A 507 -22.20 -8.62 4.13
CA SER A 507 -22.68 -7.53 3.30
C SER A 507 -21.76 -7.14 2.13
N MET A 508 -20.53 -7.68 2.08
CA MET A 508 -19.61 -7.56 0.95
C MET A 508 -19.52 -8.85 0.11
N LEU A 509 -19.53 -10.02 0.76
CA LEU A 509 -19.25 -11.31 0.11
C LEU A 509 -20.50 -12.19 -0.14
N GLY A 510 -21.67 -11.80 0.37
CA GLY A 510 -22.91 -12.58 0.29
C GLY A 510 -22.95 -13.73 1.31
N ASN A 511 -23.66 -14.80 0.98
CA ASN A 511 -23.72 -16.00 1.80
C ASN A 511 -22.40 -16.79 1.68
N ILE A 512 -21.58 -16.75 2.72
CA ILE A 512 -20.31 -17.48 2.84
C ILE A 512 -20.37 -18.52 3.96
N ASN A 513 -19.37 -19.39 4.03
CA ASN A 513 -19.18 -20.28 5.18
C ASN A 513 -17.68 -20.38 5.52
N MET A 514 -17.39 -20.50 6.80
CA MET A 514 -16.03 -20.63 7.34
C MET A 514 -15.97 -21.84 8.26
N THR A 515 -14.82 -22.51 8.34
CA THR A 515 -14.61 -23.52 9.40
C THR A 515 -14.71 -22.85 10.78
N ILE A 516 -15.09 -23.62 11.81
CA ILE A 516 -15.09 -23.13 13.20
C ILE A 516 -13.71 -22.57 13.59
N GLY A 517 -12.61 -23.18 13.12
CA GLY A 517 -11.25 -22.68 13.34
C GLY A 517 -11.01 -21.29 12.74
N ASN A 518 -11.28 -21.13 11.44
CA ASN A 518 -11.07 -19.87 10.73
C ASN A 518 -11.96 -18.76 11.31
N PHE A 519 -13.22 -19.08 11.63
CA PHE A 519 -14.15 -18.16 12.29
C PHE A 519 -13.63 -17.73 13.68
N THR A 520 -13.22 -18.67 14.53
CA THR A 520 -12.70 -18.36 15.88
C THR A 520 -11.42 -17.53 15.84
N ALA A 521 -10.60 -17.65 14.79
CA ALA A 521 -9.39 -16.84 14.62
C ALA A 521 -9.66 -15.36 14.33
N VAL A 522 -10.79 -15.01 13.68
CA VAL A 522 -11.16 -13.62 13.35
C VAL A 522 -12.22 -13.03 14.28
N TYR A 523 -13.00 -13.87 14.97
CA TYR A 523 -14.12 -13.43 15.79
C TYR A 523 -13.68 -12.74 17.10
N THR A 524 -14.16 -11.51 17.30
CA THR A 524 -13.79 -10.65 18.44
C THR A 524 -14.38 -11.06 19.79
N GLY A 525 -15.43 -11.89 19.79
CA GLY A 525 -16.30 -12.07 20.95
C GLY A 525 -17.42 -11.02 21.06
N TYR A 526 -17.40 -9.92 20.29
CA TYR A 526 -18.49 -8.93 20.26
C TYR A 526 -19.62 -9.39 19.33
N VAL A 527 -20.86 -9.21 19.78
CA VAL A 527 -22.06 -9.58 19.03
C VAL A 527 -23.23 -8.65 19.34
N ILE A 528 -23.99 -8.26 18.33
CA ILE A 528 -25.32 -7.68 18.51
C ILE A 528 -26.34 -8.83 18.42
N VAL A 529 -27.06 -9.06 19.51
CA VAL A 529 -28.20 -9.97 19.55
C VAL A 529 -29.44 -9.16 19.17
N VAL A 530 -30.11 -9.53 18.08
CA VAL A 530 -31.35 -8.89 17.58
C VAL A 530 -32.45 -9.94 17.54
N THR A 531 -33.59 -9.67 18.16
CA THR A 531 -34.67 -10.67 18.31
C THR A 531 -36.04 -10.01 18.52
N ASN A 532 -37.10 -10.74 18.20
CA ASN A 532 -38.51 -10.42 18.50
C ASN A 532 -39.01 -11.08 19.80
N ASP A 533 -38.15 -11.77 20.56
CA ASP A 533 -38.48 -12.37 21.86
C ASP A 533 -37.76 -11.61 22.99
N THR A 534 -38.53 -10.99 23.88
CA THR A 534 -37.99 -10.26 25.05
C THR A 534 -37.47 -11.18 26.16
N ASN A 535 -37.71 -12.49 26.09
CA ASN A 535 -37.21 -13.50 27.03
C ASN A 535 -36.11 -14.39 26.41
N ASN A 536 -35.53 -13.97 25.27
CA ASN A 536 -34.63 -14.81 24.48
C ASN A 536 -33.47 -15.36 25.32
N SER A 537 -33.30 -16.68 25.31
CA SER A 537 -32.31 -17.38 26.14
C SER A 537 -30.87 -16.92 25.90
N GLN A 538 -30.57 -16.34 24.73
CA GLN A 538 -29.29 -15.72 24.39
C GLN A 538 -28.87 -14.58 25.31
N PHE A 539 -29.80 -13.90 25.99
CA PHE A 539 -29.46 -12.91 27.00
C PHE A 539 -28.74 -13.51 28.22
N ASN A 540 -28.74 -14.84 28.36
CA ASN A 540 -27.94 -15.59 29.35
C ASN A 540 -26.63 -16.15 28.77
N ASN A 541 -26.32 -15.87 27.49
CA ASN A 541 -25.16 -16.45 26.80
C ASN A 541 -23.86 -15.66 26.89
N GLY A 542 -23.90 -14.42 27.40
CA GLY A 542 -22.73 -13.55 27.51
C GLY A 542 -22.92 -12.42 28.51
N THR A 543 -22.04 -11.43 28.43
CA THR A 543 -22.10 -10.21 29.25
C THR A 543 -22.61 -9.04 28.39
N PHE A 544 -23.56 -8.26 28.89
CA PHE A 544 -24.02 -7.04 28.21
C PHE A 544 -22.91 -5.98 28.13
N LEU A 545 -22.84 -5.27 27.01
CA LEU A 545 -22.02 -4.08 26.85
C LEU A 545 -22.81 -2.83 27.29
N ASN A 546 -22.10 -1.79 27.73
CA ASN A 546 -22.67 -0.46 27.95
C ASN A 546 -22.49 0.44 26.72
N ASP A 547 -23.26 1.51 26.65
CA ASP A 547 -23.30 2.42 25.49
C ASP A 547 -21.94 3.09 25.21
N ASP A 548 -21.17 3.41 26.26
CA ASP A 548 -19.80 3.94 26.14
C ASP A 548 -18.89 2.96 25.37
N THR A 549 -18.89 1.68 25.76
CA THR A 549 -18.08 0.66 25.09
C THR A 549 -18.58 0.43 23.66
N MET A 550 -19.90 0.26 23.48
CA MET A 550 -20.50 0.09 22.16
C MET A 550 -20.30 1.29 21.21
N SER A 551 -20.05 2.49 21.74
CA SER A 551 -19.72 3.68 20.95
C SER A 551 -18.28 3.67 20.42
N THR A 552 -17.34 3.05 21.15
CA THR A 552 -15.94 2.87 20.69
C THR A 552 -15.78 1.74 19.68
N ILE A 553 -16.69 0.77 19.68
CA ILE A 553 -16.69 -0.36 18.74
C ILE A 553 -17.26 0.13 17.40
N ILE A 554 -16.39 0.58 16.50
CA ILE A 554 -16.75 1.06 15.17
C ILE A 554 -16.45 -0.03 14.14
N GLY A 555 -17.50 -0.47 13.44
CA GLY A 555 -17.35 -1.35 12.28
C GLY A 555 -17.34 -0.56 10.98
N THR A 556 -16.33 -0.80 10.18
CA THR A 556 -15.99 -0.13 8.93
C THR A 556 -15.00 -1.03 8.19
N ASN A 557 -15.05 -1.10 6.86
CA ASN A 557 -14.20 -2.06 6.19
C ASN A 557 -12.71 -1.65 6.27
N ALA A 558 -11.90 -2.36 7.06
CA ALA A 558 -10.47 -2.12 7.12
C ALA A 558 -9.68 -2.68 5.92
N TYR A 559 -10.30 -3.53 5.10
CA TYR A 559 -9.86 -3.75 3.73
C TYR A 559 -9.85 -2.46 2.89
N ALA A 560 -10.53 -1.41 3.38
CA ALA A 560 -10.36 -0.05 2.90
C ALA A 560 -9.54 0.85 3.86
N GLN A 561 -9.66 0.77 5.19
CA GLN A 561 -8.89 1.68 6.07
C GLN A 561 -7.37 1.41 6.12
N ALA A 562 -6.88 0.31 5.54
CA ALA A 562 -5.49 0.22 5.09
C ALA A 562 -5.05 1.47 4.28
N GLN A 563 -5.93 2.04 3.45
CA GLN A 563 -5.68 3.25 2.64
C GLN A 563 -5.22 4.46 3.48
N ALA A 564 -5.62 4.57 4.75
CA ALA A 564 -5.27 5.72 5.59
C ALA A 564 -3.85 5.62 6.20
N LEU A 565 -3.46 4.44 6.69
CA LEU A 565 -2.10 4.22 7.20
C LEU A 565 -1.11 3.90 6.08
N PHE A 566 -1.46 3.05 5.10
CA PHE A 566 -0.62 2.82 3.93
C PHE A 566 -0.51 4.07 3.04
N GLY A 567 -1.48 4.98 3.05
CA GLY A 567 -1.33 6.34 2.49
C GLY A 567 -0.22 7.18 3.13
N GLN A 568 0.28 6.76 4.31
CA GLN A 568 1.52 7.27 4.92
C GLN A 568 2.72 6.33 4.65
N VAL A 569 2.56 5.00 4.72
CA VAL A 569 3.66 4.04 4.49
C VAL A 569 4.17 4.02 3.04
N VAL A 570 3.33 4.31 2.05
CA VAL A 570 3.74 4.46 0.63
C VAL A 570 4.57 5.74 0.41
N ARG A 571 4.56 6.70 1.37
CA ARG A 571 5.54 7.80 1.42
C ARG A 571 6.89 7.40 2.04
N SER A 572 7.02 6.15 2.52
CA SER A 572 8.23 5.61 3.13
C SER A 572 8.87 4.44 2.38
N THR A 573 8.14 3.65 1.58
CA THR A 573 8.77 2.56 0.78
C THR A 573 9.39 3.01 -0.54
N SER A 574 9.34 4.31 -0.88
CA SER A 574 9.97 4.86 -2.09
C SER A 574 11.50 4.68 -2.06
N VAL A 575 12.07 4.06 -3.09
CA VAL A 575 13.52 4.08 -3.33
C VAL A 575 13.99 5.53 -3.43
N LEU A 576 14.91 5.92 -2.56
CA LEU A 576 15.27 7.32 -2.35
C LEU A 576 16.21 7.84 -3.45
N ILE A 577 15.65 8.44 -4.49
CA ILE A 577 16.41 9.34 -5.36
C ILE A 577 16.24 10.76 -4.82
N CYS A 578 17.31 11.30 -4.21
CA CYS A 578 17.31 12.61 -3.58
C CYS A 578 17.16 13.74 -4.62
N ILE A 579 16.02 14.43 -4.60
CA ILE A 579 15.82 15.68 -5.37
C ILE A 579 16.52 16.83 -4.64
N PRO A 580 17.53 17.50 -5.23
CA PRO A 580 18.15 18.67 -4.63
C PRO A 580 17.26 19.91 -4.79
N VAL A 581 16.62 20.35 -3.70
CA VAL A 581 15.88 21.62 -3.69
C VAL A 581 16.85 22.78 -3.67
N VAL A 582 16.95 23.50 -4.80
CA VAL A 582 17.76 24.74 -4.89
C VAL A 582 17.00 25.90 -4.25
N ASN A 583 17.68 26.63 -3.37
CA ASN A 583 17.09 27.71 -2.58
C ASN A 583 16.56 28.88 -3.43
N VAL A 584 15.35 29.34 -3.12
CA VAL A 584 14.90 30.72 -3.42
C VAL A 584 14.53 31.39 -2.09
N LEU A 585 15.30 32.39 -1.69
CA LEU A 585 15.02 33.17 -0.47
C LEU A 585 13.85 34.13 -0.69
N VAL A 586 12.89 34.12 0.24
CA VAL A 586 12.10 35.30 0.62
C VAL A 586 12.08 35.35 2.16
N VAL A 587 12.20 36.54 2.74
CA VAL A 587 12.48 36.74 4.18
C VAL A 587 11.34 37.45 4.90
N GLY A 588 10.98 36.97 6.09
CA GLY A 588 10.06 37.61 7.05
C GLY A 588 8.76 36.81 7.27
N ALA A 589 8.21 36.69 8.48
CA ALA A 589 8.67 37.17 9.80
C ALA A 589 8.19 36.23 10.94
N TRP A 590 8.53 36.55 12.20
CA TRP A 590 8.44 35.68 13.39
C TRP A 590 7.08 35.64 14.12
N LEU A 591 7.00 34.74 15.14
CA LEU A 591 5.93 34.42 16.11
C LEU A 591 5.04 33.23 15.70
N GLY A 592 4.74 32.22 16.54
CA GLY A 592 5.13 31.93 17.93
C GLY A 592 4.68 30.51 18.34
N PHE A 593 5.05 30.00 19.52
CA PHE A 593 4.82 28.59 19.90
C PHE A 593 3.34 28.21 20.10
N GLY A 594 2.97 27.00 19.64
CA GLY A 594 1.70 26.34 19.95
C GLY A 594 1.57 24.97 19.30
N THR A 595 1.90 23.89 20.02
CA THR A 595 1.75 22.51 19.53
C THR A 595 0.29 22.07 19.55
N GLY A 596 -0.37 22.07 18.40
CA GLY A 596 -1.74 21.54 18.24
C GLY A 596 -1.92 20.92 16.86
N ILE A 597 -2.24 19.62 16.82
CA ILE A 597 -2.55 18.92 15.57
C ILE A 597 -3.98 19.29 15.16
N ILE A 598 -4.12 20.17 14.16
CA ILE A 598 -5.39 20.48 13.52
C ILE A 598 -5.50 19.66 12.23
N VAL A 599 -6.37 18.65 12.24
CA VAL A 599 -6.68 17.84 11.04
C VAL A 599 -7.62 18.64 10.13
N GLY A 600 -7.04 19.47 9.27
CA GLY A 600 -7.77 20.25 8.27
C GLY A 600 -8.04 19.45 6.99
N CYS A 601 -9.14 18.70 6.94
CA CYS A 601 -9.56 17.95 5.75
C CYS A 601 -9.95 18.90 4.60
N TYR A 602 -9.09 19.05 3.59
CA TYR A 602 -9.40 19.85 2.41
C TYR A 602 -10.25 19.07 1.40
N TYR A 603 -11.51 19.49 1.24
CA TYR A 603 -12.45 18.93 0.28
C TYR A 603 -12.14 19.35 -1.16
N TRP A 604 -12.35 18.44 -2.11
CA TRP A 604 -12.44 18.74 -3.53
C TRP A 604 -13.80 19.42 -3.83
N PRO A 605 -13.84 20.62 -4.43
CA PRO A 605 -15.11 21.29 -4.71
C PRO A 605 -15.81 20.68 -5.92
N LYS A 606 -17.08 20.30 -5.77
CA LYS A 606 -17.98 20.10 -6.92
C LYS A 606 -18.32 21.45 -7.55
N TYR A 607 -18.47 21.47 -8.87
CA TYR A 607 -18.94 22.65 -9.62
C TYR A 607 -20.29 23.16 -9.11
N LEU A 608 -20.38 24.47 -8.83
CA LEU A 608 -21.63 25.23 -8.87
C LEU A 608 -21.34 26.74 -9.08
N ASN A 609 -22.22 27.41 -9.82
CA ASN A 609 -22.01 28.80 -10.27
C ASN A 609 -22.21 29.84 -9.15
N ALA A 610 -21.32 30.82 -9.07
CA ALA A 610 -21.56 32.09 -8.37
C ALA A 610 -21.00 33.27 -9.18
N LYS A 611 -21.84 34.27 -9.47
CA LYS A 611 -21.42 35.51 -10.15
C LYS A 611 -20.69 36.43 -9.16
N TYR A 612 -19.49 36.86 -9.52
CA TYR A 612 -19.02 38.20 -9.15
C TYR A 612 -19.45 39.21 -10.22
N GLY A 613 -19.51 40.50 -9.86
CA GLY A 613 -19.95 41.56 -10.75
C GLY A 613 -19.18 42.87 -10.55
N ARG A 614 -19.17 43.69 -11.60
CA ARG A 614 -18.33 44.89 -11.86
C ARG A 614 -16.93 44.47 -12.39
N ASN A 615 -16.57 44.72 -13.66
CA ASN A 615 -16.47 45.99 -14.44
C ASN A 615 -15.22 46.79 -14.04
N VAL A 616 -14.32 47.25 -14.93
CA VAL A 616 -14.13 47.22 -16.42
C VAL A 616 -12.62 47.46 -16.70
N PRO A 617 -12.09 47.51 -17.95
CA PRO A 617 -12.46 46.85 -19.22
C PRO A 617 -11.25 46.13 -19.90
N MET A 618 -11.51 45.30 -20.93
CA MET A 618 -11.06 45.58 -22.31
C MET A 618 -11.54 44.53 -23.33
N THR A 619 -12.05 45.04 -24.46
CA THR A 619 -12.28 44.40 -25.78
C THR A 619 -12.74 42.93 -25.85
N VAL A 620 -13.96 42.76 -26.39
CA VAL A 620 -14.55 41.51 -26.88
C VAL A 620 -14.66 41.60 -28.40
N SER A 621 -14.56 40.47 -29.11
CA SER A 621 -15.14 40.31 -30.46
C SER A 621 -15.92 39.00 -30.54
N GLU A 622 -17.25 39.12 -30.42
CA GLU A 622 -18.30 38.32 -31.09
C GLU A 622 -18.38 36.79 -30.82
N SER A 623 -19.53 36.18 -30.52
CA SER A 623 -20.95 36.61 -30.38
C SER A 623 -21.71 35.55 -29.51
N ALA A 624 -23.04 35.47 -29.29
CA ALA A 624 -24.23 36.19 -29.82
C ALA A 624 -25.36 36.32 -28.74
N PHE A 625 -26.48 35.58 -28.88
CA PHE A 625 -27.75 35.70 -28.13
C PHE A 625 -28.35 34.29 -27.87
N GLY A 626 -29.26 34.05 -26.89
CA GLY A 626 -29.83 34.93 -25.85
C GLY A 626 -31.02 34.29 -25.07
N THR A 627 -31.47 34.96 -23.99
CA THR A 627 -32.73 34.81 -23.18
C THR A 627 -33.08 33.44 -22.52
N GLY A 628 -33.72 33.36 -21.33
CA GLY A 628 -34.10 34.35 -20.29
C GLY A 628 -34.92 33.75 -19.10
N SER A 629 -35.12 34.53 -18.00
CA SER A 629 -36.08 34.35 -16.85
C SER A 629 -35.56 34.00 -15.41
N ASN A 630 -36.38 33.33 -14.56
CA ASN A 630 -36.77 33.75 -13.18
C ASN A 630 -37.19 32.53 -12.24
N ASN A 631 -37.42 32.59 -10.89
CA ASN A 631 -37.33 33.62 -9.83
C ASN A 631 -37.22 33.09 -8.36
N ARG A 632 -36.48 33.81 -7.49
CA ARG A 632 -36.63 34.18 -6.04
C ARG A 632 -37.36 33.34 -4.92
N ARG A 633 -36.65 33.27 -3.76
CA ARG A 633 -37.06 33.29 -2.29
C ARG A 633 -37.69 32.01 -1.66
N GLY A 634 -37.55 31.71 -0.34
CA GLY A 634 -36.64 32.22 0.73
C GLY A 634 -37.13 32.02 2.21
N TYR A 635 -36.19 31.96 3.19
CA TYR A 635 -36.33 31.92 4.70
C TYR A 635 -36.90 30.63 5.38
N GLY A 636 -36.58 30.25 6.64
CA GLY A 636 -35.56 30.72 7.63
C GLY A 636 -35.77 30.22 9.11
N SER A 637 -34.76 30.39 10.01
CA SER A 637 -34.77 30.34 11.52
C SER A 637 -35.07 29.01 12.30
N SER A 638 -34.66 28.74 13.58
CA SER A 638 -33.47 29.07 14.44
C SER A 638 -33.56 28.50 15.90
N TYR A 639 -32.43 28.48 16.68
CA TYR A 639 -32.22 28.26 18.16
C TYR A 639 -32.05 26.82 18.74
N SER A 640 -31.54 26.57 19.98
CA SER A 640 -30.27 26.96 20.70
C SER A 640 -30.17 26.38 22.16
N TYR A 641 -28.95 26.22 22.73
CA TYR A 641 -28.58 25.80 24.13
C TYR A 641 -29.06 24.40 24.62
N GLY A 642 -28.54 23.73 25.68
CA GLY A 642 -27.39 23.96 26.61
C GLY A 642 -27.73 23.61 28.09
N SER A 643 -26.87 23.16 29.02
CA SER A 643 -25.47 22.65 29.01
C SER A 643 -24.99 22.22 30.45
N HIS A 644 -23.92 21.38 30.58
CA HIS A 644 -23.25 20.89 31.83
C HIS A 644 -24.04 19.83 32.67
N GLY A 645 -23.46 18.94 33.51
CA GLY A 645 -22.06 18.51 33.75
C GLY A 645 -21.65 18.38 35.25
N HIS A 646 -21.08 17.23 35.72
CA HIS A 646 -20.15 17.12 36.88
C HIS A 646 -19.62 15.68 37.17
N SER A 647 -18.71 15.50 38.15
CA SER A 647 -17.86 14.31 38.36
C SER A 647 -17.56 13.92 39.84
N THR A 648 -17.32 12.62 40.11
CA THR A 648 -16.63 12.03 41.29
C THR A 648 -15.98 10.69 40.88
N ARG A 649 -14.68 10.39 41.06
CA ARG A 649 -13.79 10.23 42.25
C ARG A 649 -13.87 8.89 43.04
N TYR A 650 -13.37 7.81 42.42
CA TYR A 650 -12.12 7.08 42.80
C TYR A 650 -11.93 6.50 44.23
N GLN A 651 -11.70 5.17 44.36
CA GLN A 651 -10.68 4.46 45.19
C GLN A 651 -10.73 2.89 44.92
N PRO A 652 -9.69 2.10 45.29
CA PRO A 652 -9.41 0.70 44.83
C PRO A 652 -9.83 -0.38 45.89
N PRO A 653 -9.46 -1.70 45.86
CA PRO A 653 -8.47 -2.47 45.06
C PRO A 653 -9.07 -3.76 44.39
N ILE A 654 -8.36 -4.75 43.80
CA ILE A 654 -7.30 -5.67 44.27
C ILE A 654 -6.36 -6.09 43.11
N TYR A 655 -5.10 -6.41 43.44
CA TYR A 655 -4.01 -6.74 42.52
C TYR A 655 -4.06 -8.21 42.02
N THR A 656 -4.11 -8.42 40.71
CA THR A 656 -3.77 -9.69 40.03
C THR A 656 -2.36 -9.59 39.42
N PRO A 657 -1.59 -10.69 39.30
CA PRO A 657 -0.24 -10.65 38.76
C PRO A 657 -0.24 -10.22 37.28
N PRO A 658 0.77 -9.46 36.83
CA PRO A 658 0.80 -8.89 35.49
C PRO A 658 0.96 -9.97 34.40
N PRO A 659 0.31 -9.80 33.23
CA PRO A 659 0.64 -10.56 32.03
C PRO A 659 2.11 -10.36 31.62
N VAL A 660 2.69 -11.34 30.94
CA VAL A 660 4.01 -11.20 30.31
C VAL A 660 3.85 -10.33 29.06
N TYR A 661 4.39 -9.11 29.10
CA TYR A 661 4.44 -8.21 27.96
C TYR A 661 5.82 -8.31 27.27
N PRO A 662 5.89 -8.66 25.97
CA PRO A 662 7.12 -8.46 25.21
C PRO A 662 7.35 -6.96 25.05
N TYR A 663 8.55 -6.49 25.37
CA TYR A 663 8.94 -5.09 25.22
C TYR A 663 10.06 -4.93 24.20
N SER A 664 10.11 -3.75 23.58
CA SER A 664 11.13 -3.37 22.62
C SER A 664 11.42 -1.89 22.81
N TYR A 665 12.68 -1.55 23.11
CA TYR A 665 13.14 -0.17 23.11
C TYR A 665 14.58 -0.07 22.60
N TYR A 666 14.87 1.05 21.96
CA TYR A 666 16.22 1.44 21.57
C TYR A 666 16.87 2.21 22.72
N LYS A 667 18.15 1.94 23.00
CA LYS A 667 18.92 2.66 24.01
C LYS A 667 20.19 3.23 23.38
N ILE A 668 20.36 4.54 23.48
CA ILE A 668 21.60 5.22 23.09
C ILE A 668 22.67 4.85 24.12
N ALA A 669 23.77 4.26 23.67
CA ALA A 669 24.92 3.96 24.51
C ALA A 669 25.79 5.20 24.74
N ALA A 670 26.60 5.18 25.80
CA ALA A 670 27.43 6.33 26.20
C ALA A 670 28.63 6.60 25.27
N ASP A 671 28.85 5.73 24.28
CA ASP A 671 29.82 5.86 23.19
C ASP A 671 29.19 6.34 21.86
N GLY A 672 27.86 6.51 21.83
CA GLY A 672 27.10 6.91 20.63
C GLY A 672 26.52 5.74 19.83
N SER A 673 26.80 4.48 20.20
CA SER A 673 26.24 3.31 19.51
C SER A 673 24.75 3.09 19.84
N TYR A 674 24.05 2.42 18.91
CA TYR A 674 22.62 2.08 19.02
C TYR A 674 22.46 0.55 19.09
N ALA A 675 21.53 0.09 19.93
CA ALA A 675 21.12 -1.31 19.97
C ALA A 675 19.60 -1.41 20.23
N LEU A 676 18.95 -2.40 19.61
CA LEU A 676 17.58 -2.78 19.92
C LEU A 676 17.60 -3.85 21.02
N VAL A 677 16.81 -3.65 22.08
CA VAL A 677 16.63 -4.65 23.12
C VAL A 677 15.22 -5.22 23.03
N LYS A 678 15.13 -6.47 22.57
CA LYS A 678 13.92 -7.31 22.61
C LYS A 678 14.06 -8.32 23.74
N GLY A 679 13.02 -8.48 24.56
CA GLY A 679 13.06 -9.41 25.68
C GLY A 679 11.69 -9.83 26.17
N THR A 680 11.65 -11.00 26.81
CA THR A 680 10.54 -11.53 27.59
C THR A 680 11.06 -11.93 28.96
N THR A 681 10.49 -11.37 30.03
CA THR A 681 10.92 -11.67 31.41
C THR A 681 9.84 -12.39 32.19
N THR A 682 10.24 -13.43 32.91
CA THR A 682 9.49 -14.05 34.01
C THR A 682 10.09 -13.62 35.35
N GLY A 683 10.24 -12.30 35.54
CA GLY A 683 10.86 -11.70 36.72
C GLY A 683 10.78 -10.17 36.70
N ASN A 684 10.85 -9.57 37.88
CA ASN A 684 10.87 -8.12 38.05
C ASN A 684 12.24 -7.55 37.59
N PRO A 685 12.29 -6.42 36.86
CA PRO A 685 13.54 -5.89 36.33
C PRO A 685 14.35 -5.08 37.36
N ASP A 686 15.67 -5.22 37.30
CA ASP A 686 16.72 -4.30 37.75
C ASP A 686 17.70 -4.08 36.57
#